data_AF-F4WJI9-F1
#
_entry.id   AF-F4WJI9-F1
#
_cell.length_a   1.000
_cell.length_b   1.000
_cell.length_c   1.000
_cell.angle_alpha   90.00
_cell.angle_beta   90.00
_cell.angle_gamma   90.00
#
_symmetry.space_group_name_H-M   'P 1'
#
loop_
_entity.id
_entity.type
_entity.pdbx_description
1 polymer ?
#
loop_
_entity_poly.entity_id
_entity_poly.type
_entity_poly.pdbx_seq_one_letter_code
_entity_poly.pdbx_strand_id
1 'polypeptide(L)'
;ISQDMRAFLDGAKNGVIIISLGTNVKWKFIGLDKVMAVLLALSKLKQRVIWKLDIEVPFEIPDNLMIVKWMPQNEILSHKNVRAIWTHGGLLSTQEAIWKGVPMIVMPFCIDQKFNAQKVIAKNAGIYLDIKTLSTQIVLHAVEEILYNESFVTTSKALSILLLEPIPSTSHHVWAENLIKGLLREGHHVHITSIHETKIEGKLAQNLTYAIFDDVMKTYEESEDYNPSEWEQYSVFYMGYFTYQWGINACEAMTKTKAAKELLEMIKNVEFDVIVQDITLTQCFYGLWEIAKGKPPIVGYIPFGPAPWLKDFIGGPSYPTVRPYTHAAIAKPVDLWQRTWNTLYYIMDDLIRHYYFLPAVQRLAEKYVGHAIRPLYEIEKDSINIVLINSHPAFDSGIPLPPNTLEIAGLNAQPIKSIVDEVVVTYPENVRVFLDGATNGALVISLGTNVKWKSIGLDKVKTVILALSKLKQRILWKLDIDVPFEVPDNLMTMKWIMQKEVLSHKNVRAIWTHGGLLSTQEAIWKGIPVIVMPFFMDQKSNAQILVAKGVGIYLDVKTLSTQTILHAVEEIFYNESYTKNMKQLSSEFRDRQILPLDLAIWSIEYTVRHPNGTLVTPLKFQSRIQQNLIDVYVFLFFNIIIILLTIFFAIKILIYFYYNHIYIRHLNFTKANSRKSR
;
A
#
# COMPACT_ATOMS: atom_id res chain seq x y z
N ILE A 1 -22.07 28.18 14.60
CA ILE A 1 -23.36 27.87 15.30
C ILE A 1 -23.63 28.94 16.36
N SER A 2 -24.86 29.47 16.49
CA SER A 2 -25.22 30.43 17.57
C SER A 2 -25.17 29.79 18.96
N GLN A 3 -25.09 30.60 20.02
CA GLN A 3 -25.01 30.11 21.40
C GLN A 3 -26.25 29.31 21.79
N ASP A 4 -27.45 29.78 21.43
CA ASP A 4 -28.71 29.09 21.73
C ASP A 4 -28.81 27.73 21.04
N MET A 5 -28.40 27.69 19.76
CA MET A 5 -28.38 26.44 19.00
C MET A 5 -27.33 25.47 19.54
N ARG A 6 -26.17 25.96 19.96
CA ARG A 6 -25.16 25.11 20.63
C ARG A 6 -25.70 24.53 21.95
N ALA A 7 -26.30 25.35 22.80
CA ALA A 7 -26.93 24.89 24.04
C ALA A 7 -28.06 23.86 23.78
N PHE A 8 -28.83 24.06 22.72
CA PHE A 8 -29.85 23.11 22.27
C PHE A 8 -29.24 21.76 21.85
N LEU A 9 -28.12 21.78 21.12
CA LEU A 9 -27.40 20.56 20.71
C LEU A 9 -26.72 19.85 21.89
N ASP A 10 -26.05 20.60 22.77
CA ASP A 10 -25.31 20.05 23.91
C ASP A 10 -26.25 19.40 24.95
N GLY A 11 -27.42 19.98 25.17
CA GLY A 11 -28.42 19.43 26.10
C GLY A 11 -29.20 18.20 25.59
N ALA A 12 -28.95 17.75 24.36
CA ALA A 12 -29.70 16.67 23.72
C ALA A 12 -29.22 15.26 24.16
N LYS A 13 -29.64 14.81 25.35
CA LYS A 13 -29.24 13.50 25.91
C LYS A 13 -29.57 12.29 25.02
N ASN A 14 -30.70 12.34 24.30
CA ASN A 14 -31.16 11.25 23.43
C ASN A 14 -30.72 11.43 21.96
N GLY A 15 -29.91 12.45 21.67
CA GLY A 15 -29.48 12.81 20.33
C GLY A 15 -30.36 13.86 19.64
N VAL A 16 -29.90 14.29 18.46
CA VAL A 16 -30.48 15.35 17.64
C VAL A 16 -30.77 14.86 16.24
N ILE A 17 -31.94 15.21 15.73
CA ILE A 17 -32.32 15.04 14.32
C ILE A 17 -32.33 16.41 13.64
N ILE A 18 -31.74 16.50 12.46
CA ILE A 18 -31.76 17.72 11.64
C ILE A 18 -32.71 17.51 10.48
N ILE A 19 -33.61 18.45 10.20
CA ILE A 19 -34.47 18.41 9.02
C ILE A 19 -34.14 19.60 8.12
N SER A 20 -33.69 19.31 6.90
CA SER A 20 -33.29 20.31 5.92
C SER A 20 -33.65 19.87 4.51
N LEU A 21 -34.69 20.48 3.96
CA LEU A 21 -35.20 20.16 2.63
C LEU A 21 -34.63 21.12 1.55
N GLY A 22 -33.50 21.77 1.84
CA GLY A 22 -32.85 22.70 0.91
C GLY A 22 -33.46 24.10 0.93
N THR A 23 -33.12 24.93 -0.07
CA THR A 23 -33.66 26.30 -0.24
C THR A 23 -34.89 26.36 -1.14
N ASN A 24 -35.02 25.37 -2.04
CA ASN A 24 -36.04 25.34 -3.09
C ASN A 24 -37.32 24.60 -2.65
N VAL A 25 -37.24 23.71 -1.64
CA VAL A 25 -38.43 23.07 -1.07
C VAL A 25 -39.02 23.98 0.00
N LYS A 26 -40.08 24.70 -0.37
CA LYS A 26 -40.94 25.47 0.52
C LYS A 26 -42.06 24.61 1.07
N TRP A 27 -42.58 24.97 2.26
CA TRP A 27 -43.70 24.26 2.91
C TRP A 27 -44.94 24.15 2.00
N LYS A 28 -45.16 25.11 1.10
CA LYS A 28 -46.24 25.10 0.11
C LYS A 28 -46.19 23.89 -0.84
N PHE A 29 -45.00 23.36 -1.12
CA PHE A 29 -44.83 22.15 -1.92
C PHE A 29 -45.08 20.87 -1.12
N ILE A 30 -45.02 20.95 0.22
CA ILE A 30 -45.29 19.83 1.12
C ILE A 30 -46.80 19.73 1.40
N GLY A 31 -47.46 20.86 1.61
CA GLY A 31 -48.86 20.93 2.06
C GLY A 31 -48.94 21.11 3.58
N LEU A 32 -49.86 21.97 4.03
CA LEU A 32 -49.98 22.34 5.45
C LEU A 32 -50.38 21.13 6.31
N ASP A 33 -51.32 20.32 5.83
CA ASP A 33 -51.76 19.06 6.44
C ASP A 33 -50.58 18.12 6.75
N LYS A 34 -49.67 17.95 5.79
CA LYS A 34 -48.48 17.11 5.92
C LYS A 34 -47.44 17.72 6.85
N VAL A 35 -47.22 19.03 6.77
CA VAL A 35 -46.33 19.75 7.71
C VAL A 35 -46.83 19.58 9.15
N MET A 36 -48.14 19.70 9.38
CA MET A 36 -48.75 19.47 10.69
C MET A 36 -48.58 18.03 11.17
N ALA A 37 -48.75 17.03 10.30
CA ALA A 37 -48.53 15.63 10.63
C ALA A 37 -47.06 15.36 11.05
N VAL A 38 -46.10 15.97 10.36
CA VAL A 38 -44.68 15.87 10.72
C VAL A 38 -44.43 16.56 12.07
N LEU A 39 -44.90 17.79 12.27
CA LEU A 39 -44.73 18.50 13.56
C LEU A 39 -45.30 17.70 14.73
N LEU A 40 -46.48 17.10 14.56
CA LEU A 40 -47.10 16.24 15.56
C LEU A 40 -46.26 15.00 15.84
N ALA A 41 -45.68 14.36 14.83
CA ALA A 41 -44.78 13.22 15.03
C ALA A 41 -43.52 13.63 15.80
N LEU A 42 -42.88 14.73 15.39
CA LEU A 42 -41.63 15.20 16.00
C LEU A 42 -41.83 15.64 17.46
N SER A 43 -43.01 16.17 17.82
CA SER A 43 -43.34 16.55 19.20
C SER A 43 -43.36 15.36 20.18
N LYS A 44 -43.52 14.13 19.67
CA LYS A 44 -43.55 12.89 20.46
C LYS A 44 -42.17 12.26 20.66
N LEU A 45 -41.13 12.79 20.01
CA LEU A 45 -39.79 12.22 20.06
C LEU A 45 -39.05 12.60 21.35
N LYS A 46 -38.25 11.67 21.86
CA LYS A 46 -37.31 11.93 22.97
C LYS A 46 -36.08 12.73 22.50
N GLN A 47 -35.81 12.70 21.20
CA GLN A 47 -34.76 13.44 20.52
C GLN A 47 -35.14 14.91 20.40
N ARG A 48 -34.11 15.76 20.36
CA ARG A 48 -34.27 17.15 19.95
C ARG A 48 -34.24 17.25 18.43
N VAL A 49 -35.02 18.15 17.85
CA VAL A 49 -35.14 18.29 16.40
C VAL A 49 -34.92 19.74 15.99
N ILE A 50 -33.98 19.97 15.09
CA ILE A 50 -33.82 21.27 14.43
C ILE A 50 -34.39 21.15 13.02
N TRP A 51 -35.42 21.92 12.71
CA TRP A 51 -36.04 21.90 11.39
C TRP A 51 -35.91 23.28 10.74
N LYS A 52 -35.20 23.32 9.61
CA LYS A 52 -35.20 24.46 8.71
C LYS A 52 -36.54 24.54 7.97
N LEU A 53 -37.43 25.42 8.42
CA LEU A 53 -38.76 25.59 7.86
C LEU A 53 -39.13 27.07 7.79
N ASP A 54 -39.49 27.53 6.59
CA ASP A 54 -39.81 28.93 6.30
C ASP A 54 -41.33 29.17 6.40
N ILE A 55 -41.89 28.94 7.59
CA ILE A 55 -43.31 29.17 7.93
C ILE A 55 -43.41 29.80 9.32
N GLU A 56 -44.36 30.71 9.50
CA GLU A 56 -44.80 31.11 10.84
C GLU A 56 -45.73 30.03 11.37
N VAL A 57 -45.29 29.33 12.41
CA VAL A 57 -46.03 28.22 13.01
C VAL A 57 -47.15 28.83 13.87
N PRO A 58 -48.44 28.53 13.59
CA PRO A 58 -49.57 29.19 14.27
C PRO A 58 -49.86 28.63 15.68
N PHE A 59 -48.91 27.93 16.30
CA PHE A 59 -49.06 27.26 17.59
C PHE A 59 -47.73 27.20 18.35
N GLU A 60 -47.80 26.92 19.65
CA GLU A 60 -46.66 26.82 20.54
C GLU A 60 -45.73 25.66 20.14
N ILE A 61 -44.44 25.95 19.96
CA ILE A 61 -43.44 24.97 19.54
C ILE A 61 -42.94 24.21 20.80
N PRO A 62 -43.04 22.87 20.85
CA PRO A 62 -42.55 22.09 21.97
C PRO A 62 -41.05 22.28 22.23
N ASP A 63 -40.60 22.15 23.49
CA ASP A 63 -39.20 22.36 23.90
C ASP A 63 -38.18 21.48 23.17
N ASN A 64 -38.61 20.34 22.62
CA ASN A 64 -37.74 19.45 21.86
C ASN A 64 -37.57 19.87 20.38
N LEU A 65 -38.27 20.91 19.92
CA LEU A 65 -38.29 21.39 18.53
C LEU A 65 -37.71 22.79 18.43
N MET A 66 -36.80 22.99 17.48
CA MET A 66 -36.24 24.28 17.11
C MET A 66 -36.50 24.54 15.63
N ILE A 67 -37.43 25.45 15.34
CA ILE A 67 -37.75 25.86 13.96
C ILE A 67 -36.91 27.09 13.60
N VAL A 68 -36.18 27.01 12.49
CA VAL A 68 -35.26 28.08 12.04
C VAL A 68 -35.45 28.38 10.56
N LYS A 69 -35.29 29.64 10.16
CA LYS A 69 -35.30 30.01 8.73
C LYS A 69 -34.00 29.61 8.01
N TRP A 70 -32.90 29.54 8.76
CA TRP A 70 -31.58 29.17 8.27
C TRP A 70 -30.75 28.52 9.38
N MET A 71 -29.85 27.60 9.00
CA MET A 71 -28.90 26.98 9.93
C MET A 71 -27.60 26.57 9.20
N PRO A 72 -26.43 26.62 9.88
CA PRO A 72 -25.16 26.16 9.33
C PRO A 72 -25.09 24.63 9.33
N GLN A 73 -25.80 23.98 8.41
CA GLN A 73 -26.01 22.52 8.37
C GLN A 73 -24.73 21.69 8.54
N ASN A 74 -23.66 22.01 7.79
CA ASN A 74 -22.40 21.26 7.83
C ASN A 74 -21.73 21.30 9.23
N GLU A 75 -21.79 22.46 9.92
CA GLU A 75 -21.28 22.58 11.29
C GLU A 75 -22.13 21.75 12.27
N ILE A 76 -23.46 21.82 12.13
CA ILE A 76 -24.38 21.11 13.03
C ILE A 76 -24.23 19.60 12.85
N LEU A 77 -24.15 19.10 11.61
CA LEU A 77 -23.92 17.68 11.32
C LEU A 77 -22.63 17.13 11.95
N SER A 78 -21.65 17.99 12.25
CA SER A 78 -20.41 17.61 12.93
C SER A 78 -20.55 17.44 14.44
N HIS A 79 -21.71 17.79 15.01
CA HIS A 79 -21.91 17.76 16.45
C HIS A 79 -22.11 16.32 16.94
N LYS A 80 -21.40 15.92 18.00
CA LYS A 80 -21.39 14.56 18.55
C LYS A 80 -22.77 13.99 18.93
N ASN A 81 -23.76 14.84 19.17
CA ASN A 81 -25.13 14.45 19.52
C ASN A 81 -26.05 14.29 18.30
N VAL A 82 -25.63 14.67 17.09
CA VAL A 82 -26.45 14.44 15.89
C VAL A 82 -26.47 12.94 15.58
N ARG A 83 -27.66 12.45 15.25
CA ARG A 83 -27.91 11.02 15.01
C ARG A 83 -28.54 10.74 13.66
N ALA A 84 -29.25 11.69 13.07
CA ALA A 84 -29.81 11.54 11.74
C ALA A 84 -30.05 12.91 11.09
N ILE A 85 -30.11 12.92 9.76
CA ILE A 85 -30.58 14.05 8.97
C ILE A 85 -31.72 13.63 8.04
N TRP A 86 -32.81 14.38 8.07
CA TRP A 86 -33.87 14.28 7.08
C TRP A 86 -33.64 15.31 5.99
N THR A 87 -33.31 14.83 4.79
CA THR A 87 -33.02 15.64 3.61
C THR A 87 -33.98 15.32 2.46
N HIS A 88 -34.11 16.28 1.55
CA HIS A 88 -34.76 16.07 0.27
C HIS A 88 -33.91 15.26 -0.73
N GLY A 89 -32.66 14.91 -0.40
CA GLY A 89 -31.77 14.15 -1.29
C GLY A 89 -31.00 14.99 -2.31
N GLY A 90 -30.89 16.31 -2.10
CA GLY A 90 -29.99 17.15 -2.88
C GLY A 90 -28.52 16.72 -2.70
N LEU A 91 -27.72 16.85 -3.77
CA LEU A 91 -26.35 16.32 -3.81
C LEU A 91 -25.47 16.79 -2.64
N LEU A 92 -25.46 18.10 -2.34
CA LEU A 92 -24.63 18.66 -1.27
C LEU A 92 -25.01 18.11 0.11
N SER A 93 -26.29 18.13 0.48
CA SER A 93 -26.72 17.60 1.79
C SER A 93 -26.49 16.10 1.92
N THR A 94 -26.61 15.36 0.81
CA THR A 94 -26.28 13.93 0.76
C THR A 94 -24.78 13.71 1.01
N GLN A 95 -23.92 14.49 0.35
CA GLN A 95 -22.47 14.41 0.52
C GLN A 95 -22.02 14.82 1.93
N GLU A 96 -22.59 15.89 2.49
CA GLU A 96 -22.31 16.32 3.87
C GLU A 96 -22.69 15.24 4.89
N ALA A 97 -23.87 14.64 4.75
CA ALA A 97 -24.33 13.57 5.65
C ALA A 97 -23.43 12.34 5.57
N ILE A 98 -23.10 11.89 4.35
CA ILE A 98 -22.15 10.78 4.11
C ILE A 98 -20.79 11.10 4.73
N TRP A 99 -20.27 12.30 4.49
CA TRP A 99 -18.98 12.73 5.02
C TRP A 99 -18.95 12.74 6.55
N LYS A 100 -20.07 13.08 7.20
CA LYS A 100 -20.19 13.11 8.66
C LYS A 100 -20.62 11.78 9.27
N GLY A 101 -20.85 10.74 8.45
CA GLY A 101 -21.34 9.45 8.91
C GLY A 101 -22.74 9.54 9.54
N VAL A 102 -23.54 10.54 9.16
CA VAL A 102 -24.89 10.73 9.71
C VAL A 102 -25.90 10.06 8.79
N PRO A 103 -26.66 9.06 9.27
CA PRO A 103 -27.64 8.36 8.46
C PRO A 103 -28.80 9.28 8.06
N MET A 104 -29.40 9.00 6.90
CA MET A 104 -30.34 9.92 6.26
C MET A 104 -31.76 9.37 6.16
N ILE A 105 -32.75 10.20 6.44
CA ILE A 105 -34.11 10.02 5.90
C ILE A 105 -34.18 10.85 4.62
N VAL A 106 -34.43 10.22 3.48
CA VAL A 106 -34.45 10.91 2.18
C VAL A 106 -35.88 10.98 1.65
N MET A 107 -36.38 12.21 1.45
CA MET A 107 -37.71 12.48 0.89
C MET A 107 -37.59 13.31 -0.41
N PRO A 108 -37.42 12.67 -1.58
CA PRO A 108 -37.24 13.37 -2.85
C PRO A 108 -38.48 14.10 -3.36
N PHE A 109 -38.27 15.27 -3.96
CA PHE A 109 -39.30 16.08 -4.60
C PHE A 109 -39.13 16.12 -6.12
N CYS A 110 -37.94 16.41 -6.65
CA CYS A 110 -37.71 16.61 -8.08
C CYS A 110 -36.26 16.35 -8.52
N ILE A 111 -36.02 16.32 -9.84
CA ILE A 111 -34.71 16.27 -10.50
C ILE A 111 -33.87 15.04 -10.05
N ASP A 112 -32.67 15.27 -9.53
CA ASP A 112 -31.63 14.30 -9.20
C ASP A 112 -31.88 13.61 -7.85
N GLN A 113 -32.79 14.16 -7.04
CA GLN A 113 -33.05 13.71 -5.67
C GLN A 113 -33.50 12.25 -5.60
N LYS A 114 -34.31 11.78 -6.56
CA LYS A 114 -34.75 10.37 -6.61
C LYS A 114 -33.59 9.43 -6.88
N PHE A 115 -32.69 9.82 -7.79
CA PHE A 115 -31.49 9.06 -8.10
C PHE A 115 -30.52 9.03 -6.92
N ASN A 116 -30.33 10.15 -6.24
CA ASN A 116 -29.51 10.21 -5.03
C ASN A 116 -30.11 9.36 -3.91
N ALA A 117 -31.44 9.40 -3.70
CA ALA A 117 -32.11 8.57 -2.70
C ALA A 117 -31.91 7.07 -2.97
N GLN A 118 -32.04 6.62 -4.23
CA GLN A 118 -31.76 5.24 -4.60
C GLN A 118 -30.32 4.83 -4.27
N LYS A 119 -29.34 5.71 -4.50
CA LYS A 119 -27.95 5.46 -4.10
C LYS A 119 -27.79 5.36 -2.59
N VAL A 120 -28.44 6.23 -1.82
CA VAL A 120 -28.40 6.22 -0.35
C VAL A 120 -28.92 4.88 0.20
N ILE A 121 -30.07 4.42 -0.31
CA ILE A 121 -30.68 3.15 0.10
C ILE A 121 -29.80 1.97 -0.31
N ALA A 122 -29.32 1.96 -1.57
CA ALA A 122 -28.47 0.89 -2.09
C ALA A 122 -27.13 0.77 -1.34
N LYS A 123 -26.71 1.82 -0.63
CA LYS A 123 -25.51 1.86 0.19
C LYS A 123 -25.79 1.71 1.68
N ASN A 124 -27.03 1.40 2.06
CA ASN A 124 -27.47 1.32 3.45
C ASN A 124 -27.08 2.56 4.28
N ALA A 125 -27.15 3.74 3.66
CA ALA A 125 -26.81 5.01 4.30
C ALA A 125 -28.06 5.79 4.77
N GLY A 126 -29.24 5.22 4.57
CA GLY A 126 -30.50 5.86 4.91
C GLY A 126 -31.73 5.16 4.33
N ILE A 127 -32.89 5.73 4.63
CA ILE A 127 -34.20 5.20 4.24
C ILE A 127 -34.96 6.17 3.33
N TYR A 128 -35.83 5.61 2.49
CA TYR A 128 -36.68 6.39 1.59
C TYR A 128 -38.01 6.71 2.26
N LEU A 129 -38.48 7.94 2.05
CA LEU A 129 -39.79 8.35 2.53
C LEU A 129 -40.56 9.06 1.41
N ASP A 130 -41.75 8.54 1.09
CA ASP A 130 -42.62 9.11 0.06
C ASP A 130 -43.49 10.22 0.65
N ILE A 131 -43.38 11.41 0.09
CA ILE A 131 -44.21 12.55 0.48
C ILE A 131 -45.71 12.30 0.26
N LYS A 132 -46.10 11.44 -0.69
CA LYS A 132 -47.52 11.18 -0.99
C LYS A 132 -48.21 10.44 0.14
N THR A 133 -47.49 9.59 0.86
CA THR A 133 -48.03 8.75 1.94
C THR A 133 -47.74 9.31 3.33
N LEU A 134 -47.09 10.47 3.42
CA LEU A 134 -46.63 11.06 4.67
C LEU A 134 -47.76 11.19 5.71
N SER A 135 -47.58 10.55 6.86
CA SER A 135 -48.47 10.61 8.03
C SER A 135 -47.65 10.59 9.31
N THR A 136 -48.27 10.96 10.44
CA THR A 136 -47.62 10.95 11.75
C THR A 136 -46.97 9.60 12.08
N GLN A 137 -47.66 8.49 11.78
CA GLN A 137 -47.17 7.14 12.09
C GLN A 137 -45.96 6.75 11.23
N ILE A 138 -45.99 7.09 9.94
CA ILE A 138 -44.89 6.81 9.00
C ILE A 138 -43.63 7.58 9.40
N VAL A 139 -43.78 8.84 9.84
CA VAL A 139 -42.65 9.65 10.32
C VAL A 139 -42.03 9.05 11.57
N LEU A 140 -42.85 8.63 12.54
CA LEU A 140 -42.34 7.97 13.76
C LEU A 140 -41.57 6.69 13.42
N HIS A 141 -42.14 5.81 12.58
CA HIS A 141 -41.48 4.58 12.16
C HIS A 141 -40.14 4.86 11.46
N ALA A 142 -40.10 5.82 10.53
CA ALA A 142 -38.88 6.19 9.82
C ALA A 142 -37.79 6.71 10.77
N VAL A 143 -38.17 7.51 11.78
CA VAL A 143 -37.25 7.99 12.80
C VAL A 143 -36.76 6.86 13.71
N GLU A 144 -37.63 5.92 14.09
CA GLU A 144 -37.23 4.76 14.88
C GLU A 144 -36.26 3.87 14.10
N GLU A 145 -36.56 3.59 12.84
CA GLU A 145 -35.72 2.79 11.95
C GLU A 145 -34.33 3.40 11.77
N ILE A 146 -34.23 4.71 11.51
CA ILE A 146 -32.92 5.34 11.29
C ILE A 146 -32.06 5.43 12.56
N LEU A 147 -32.69 5.49 13.75
CA LEU A 147 -31.99 5.68 15.02
C LEU A 147 -31.58 4.37 15.70
N TYR A 148 -32.36 3.31 15.51
CA TYR A 148 -32.23 2.08 16.29
C TYR A 148 -31.91 0.84 15.46
N ASN A 149 -31.88 0.93 14.13
CA ASN A 149 -31.40 -0.16 13.29
C ASN A 149 -29.87 -0.22 13.36
N GLU A 150 -29.34 -1.34 13.87
CA GLU A 150 -27.90 -1.59 14.06
C GLU A 150 -27.09 -1.47 12.76
N SER A 151 -27.73 -1.64 11.60
CA SER A 151 -27.07 -1.50 10.30
C SER A 151 -26.62 -0.07 9.97
N PHE A 152 -27.06 0.94 10.74
CA PHE A 152 -26.66 2.35 10.56
C PHE A 152 -25.67 2.87 11.62
N VAL A 153 -25.37 2.12 12.69
CA VAL A 153 -24.53 2.57 13.82
C VAL A 153 -23.16 1.88 13.76
N THR A 154 -22.14 2.55 13.22
CA THR A 154 -20.76 2.03 13.17
C THR A 154 -19.91 2.63 14.30
N THR A 155 -20.00 2.07 15.51
CA THR A 155 -18.87 2.14 16.44
C THR A 155 -17.78 1.18 15.97
N SER A 156 -16.53 1.63 15.80
CA SER A 156 -15.41 0.75 15.46
C SER A 156 -15.27 -0.33 16.53
N LYS A 157 -15.56 -1.58 16.16
CA LYS A 157 -15.41 -2.75 17.02
C LYS A 157 -13.96 -3.23 16.89
N ALA A 158 -13.35 -3.63 18.00
CA ALA A 158 -12.05 -4.29 17.97
C ALA A 158 -12.10 -5.53 17.05
N LEU A 159 -11.16 -5.61 16.11
CA LEU A 159 -11.08 -6.69 15.13
C LEU A 159 -10.26 -7.86 15.67
N SER A 160 -10.59 -9.08 15.24
CA SER A 160 -9.74 -10.28 15.34
C SER A 160 -8.99 -10.47 14.03
N ILE A 161 -7.67 -10.25 14.06
CA ILE A 161 -6.81 -10.20 12.88
C ILE A 161 -5.87 -11.39 12.90
N LEU A 162 -5.78 -12.14 11.79
CA LEU A 162 -4.71 -13.10 11.55
C LEU A 162 -3.63 -12.43 10.69
N LEU A 163 -2.43 -12.29 11.24
CA LEU A 163 -1.26 -11.75 10.54
C LEU A 163 -0.24 -12.86 10.25
N LEU A 164 0.07 -13.07 8.97
CA LEU A 164 1.02 -14.09 8.52
C LEU A 164 2.29 -13.43 7.97
N GLU A 165 3.41 -13.69 8.63
CA GLU A 165 4.74 -13.20 8.26
C GLU A 165 5.72 -14.37 8.01
N PRO A 166 5.56 -15.09 6.89
CA PRO A 166 6.33 -16.30 6.60
C PRO A 166 7.71 -16.06 5.96
N ILE A 167 8.12 -14.83 5.63
CA ILE A 167 9.39 -14.66 4.92
C ILE A 167 10.57 -14.87 5.88
N PRO A 168 11.52 -15.81 5.61
CA PRO A 168 12.68 -16.04 6.47
C PRO A 168 13.73 -14.93 6.34
N SER A 169 13.36 -13.72 6.73
CA SER A 169 14.21 -12.53 6.76
C SER A 169 13.87 -11.65 7.95
N THR A 170 14.86 -11.41 8.82
CA THR A 170 14.71 -10.54 10.00
C THR A 170 14.27 -9.12 9.64
N SER A 171 14.58 -8.62 8.44
CA SER A 171 14.10 -7.30 8.01
C SER A 171 12.58 -7.27 7.78
N HIS A 172 11.99 -8.35 7.25
CA HIS A 172 10.53 -8.46 7.10
C HIS A 172 9.86 -8.43 8.49
N HIS A 173 10.46 -9.10 9.46
CA HIS A 173 10.00 -9.11 10.85
C HIS A 173 10.00 -7.73 11.49
N VAL A 174 11.11 -7.00 11.37
CA VAL A 174 11.22 -5.64 11.90
C VAL A 174 10.16 -4.71 11.27
N TRP A 175 9.85 -4.89 9.98
CA TRP A 175 8.79 -4.12 9.34
C TRP A 175 7.41 -4.51 9.88
N ALA A 176 7.10 -5.80 9.95
CA ALA A 176 5.80 -6.31 10.41
C ALA A 176 5.54 -5.94 11.88
N GLU A 177 6.56 -5.99 12.74
CA GLU A 177 6.48 -5.60 14.15
C GLU A 177 5.90 -4.19 14.34
N ASN A 178 6.24 -3.25 13.46
CA ASN A 178 5.69 -1.90 13.53
C ASN A 178 4.19 -1.87 13.20
N LEU A 179 3.73 -2.68 12.25
CA LEU A 179 2.31 -2.82 11.91
C LEU A 179 1.54 -3.49 13.06
N ILE A 180 2.09 -4.58 13.61
CA ILE A 180 1.53 -5.32 14.75
C ILE A 180 1.31 -4.38 15.93
N LYS A 181 2.35 -3.62 16.33
CA LYS A 181 2.25 -2.65 17.42
C LYS A 181 1.19 -1.59 17.14
N GLY A 182 1.03 -1.14 15.90
CA GLY A 182 -0.03 -0.21 15.53
C GLY A 182 -1.43 -0.78 15.71
N LEU A 183 -1.68 -2.00 15.21
CA LEU A 183 -2.97 -2.67 15.33
C LEU A 183 -3.37 -2.90 16.80
N LEU A 184 -2.41 -3.31 17.64
CA LEU A 184 -2.64 -3.48 19.08
C LEU A 184 -2.95 -2.14 19.78
N ARG A 185 -2.33 -1.03 19.36
CA ARG A 185 -2.60 0.31 19.90
C ARG A 185 -4.02 0.79 19.62
N GLU A 186 -4.59 0.39 18.49
CA GLU A 186 -6.00 0.65 18.16
C GLU A 186 -6.96 -0.34 18.85
N GLY A 187 -6.45 -1.22 19.70
CA GLY A 187 -7.24 -2.14 20.53
C GLY A 187 -7.69 -3.41 19.80
N HIS A 188 -7.15 -3.71 18.61
CA HIS A 188 -7.43 -4.96 17.91
C HIS A 188 -6.75 -6.16 18.59
N HIS A 189 -7.28 -7.35 18.35
CA HIS A 189 -6.68 -8.62 18.73
C HIS A 189 -5.91 -9.18 17.53
N VAL A 190 -4.63 -9.47 17.71
CA VAL A 190 -3.74 -9.90 16.64
C VAL A 190 -3.21 -11.29 16.93
N HIS A 191 -3.46 -12.23 16.02
CA HIS A 191 -2.91 -13.57 16.01
C HIS A 191 -1.82 -13.62 14.95
N ILE A 192 -0.59 -13.97 15.34
CA ILE A 192 0.56 -13.88 14.45
C ILE A 192 1.16 -15.26 14.24
N THR A 193 1.47 -15.58 12.99
CA THR A 193 2.40 -16.67 12.68
C THR A 193 3.59 -16.09 11.94
N SER A 194 4.77 -16.12 12.57
CA SER A 194 5.98 -15.44 12.10
C SER A 194 7.23 -16.31 12.26
N ILE A 195 8.36 -15.84 11.73
CA ILE A 195 9.69 -16.46 11.84
C ILE A 195 10.44 -16.10 13.13
N HIS A 196 10.02 -15.02 13.83
CA HIS A 196 10.60 -14.55 15.09
C HIS A 196 9.50 -14.18 16.07
N GLU A 197 9.81 -14.18 17.36
CA GLU A 197 8.92 -13.66 18.40
C GLU A 197 8.92 -12.13 18.39
N THR A 198 7.73 -11.52 18.28
CA THR A 198 7.58 -10.08 18.48
C THR A 198 7.52 -9.78 19.98
N LYS A 199 8.58 -9.16 20.51
CA LYS A 199 8.68 -8.81 21.93
C LYS A 199 7.79 -7.62 22.25
N ILE A 200 6.60 -7.89 22.79
CA ILE A 200 5.66 -6.88 23.27
C ILE A 200 5.35 -7.15 24.74
N GLU A 201 5.45 -6.10 25.57
CA GLU A 201 5.20 -6.17 27.01
C GLU A 201 3.96 -5.35 27.40
N GLY A 202 3.50 -5.52 28.64
CA GLY A 202 2.44 -4.71 29.23
C GLY A 202 1.05 -5.00 28.65
N LYS A 203 0.20 -3.95 28.58
CA LYS A 203 -1.22 -4.09 28.19
C LYS A 203 -1.40 -4.57 26.74
N LEU A 204 -0.50 -4.20 25.83
CA LEU A 204 -0.57 -4.61 24.42
C LEU A 204 -0.41 -6.13 24.25
N ALA A 205 0.35 -6.77 25.13
CA ALA A 205 0.58 -8.23 25.08
C ALA A 205 -0.71 -9.04 25.33
N GLN A 206 -1.72 -8.47 25.99
CA GLN A 206 -2.97 -9.16 26.30
C GLN A 206 -3.80 -9.46 25.05
N ASN A 207 -3.66 -8.64 24.00
CA ASN A 207 -4.38 -8.77 22.74
C ASN A 207 -3.52 -9.44 21.65
N LEU A 208 -2.36 -9.99 22.02
CA LEU A 208 -1.42 -10.63 21.10
C LEU A 208 -1.34 -12.13 21.38
N THR A 209 -1.46 -12.93 20.33
CA THR A 209 -1.07 -14.35 20.34
C THR A 209 -0.07 -14.59 19.21
N TYR A 210 0.89 -15.49 19.42
CA TYR A 210 1.91 -15.78 18.42
C TYR A 210 2.23 -17.27 18.31
N ALA A 211 2.63 -17.67 17.11
CA ALA A 211 3.22 -18.96 16.79
C ALA A 211 4.44 -18.75 15.88
N ILE A 212 5.49 -19.54 16.08
CA ILE A 212 6.79 -19.33 15.42
C ILE A 212 7.09 -20.49 14.46
N PHE A 213 7.52 -20.17 13.24
CA PHE A 213 8.11 -21.13 12.32
C PHE A 213 9.51 -21.54 12.81
N ASP A 214 9.53 -22.37 13.85
CA ASP A 214 10.75 -22.77 14.57
C ASP A 214 11.83 -23.34 13.65
N ASP A 215 13.09 -23.08 13.98
CA ASP A 215 14.31 -23.53 13.30
C ASP A 215 14.49 -23.10 11.82
N VAL A 216 13.50 -22.45 11.19
CA VAL A 216 13.62 -22.02 9.79
C VAL A 216 14.74 -21.01 9.61
N MET A 217 14.73 -19.90 10.37
CA MET A 217 15.77 -18.87 10.28
C MET A 217 17.17 -19.42 10.57
N LYS A 218 17.30 -20.24 11.62
CA LYS A 218 18.57 -20.85 11.99
C LYS A 218 19.12 -21.75 10.88
N THR A 219 18.27 -22.58 10.28
CA THR A 219 18.63 -23.47 9.17
C THR A 219 19.20 -22.69 7.98
N TYR A 220 18.59 -21.56 7.65
CA TYR A 220 19.08 -20.70 6.57
C TYR A 220 20.39 -20.01 6.91
N GLU A 221 20.50 -19.46 8.11
CA GLU A 221 21.69 -18.70 8.53
C GLU A 221 22.94 -19.57 8.75
N GLU A 222 22.76 -20.85 9.03
CA GLU A 222 23.84 -21.83 9.24
C GLU A 222 24.19 -22.63 7.97
N SER A 223 23.45 -22.44 6.87
CA SER A 223 23.72 -23.08 5.59
C SER A 223 25.07 -22.64 5.00
N GLU A 224 25.83 -23.59 4.45
CA GLU A 224 27.10 -23.31 3.74
C GLU A 224 26.89 -22.40 2.52
N ASP A 225 25.70 -22.44 1.90
CA ASP A 225 25.34 -21.62 0.73
C ASP A 225 24.98 -20.16 1.12
N TYR A 226 24.89 -19.84 2.42
CA TYR A 226 24.54 -18.50 2.90
C TYR A 226 25.75 -17.57 2.89
N ASN A 227 26.04 -17.01 1.70
CA ASN A 227 27.14 -16.05 1.53
C ASN A 227 26.73 -14.81 0.70
N PRO A 228 26.18 -13.76 1.36
CA PRO A 228 25.78 -12.53 0.69
C PRO A 228 26.88 -11.83 -0.13
N SER A 229 28.15 -11.99 0.25
CA SER A 229 29.27 -11.39 -0.49
C SER A 229 29.56 -12.11 -1.81
N GLU A 230 29.30 -13.41 -1.88
CA GLU A 230 29.37 -14.17 -3.13
C GLU A 230 28.18 -13.90 -4.03
N TRP A 231 26.99 -13.71 -3.44
CA TRP A 231 25.77 -13.38 -4.18
C TRP A 231 25.86 -12.04 -4.91
N GLU A 232 26.76 -11.15 -4.48
CA GLU A 232 27.10 -9.93 -5.21
C GLU A 232 27.59 -10.22 -6.63
N GLN A 233 28.22 -11.37 -6.86
CA GLN A 233 28.77 -11.73 -8.17
C GLN A 233 27.71 -12.31 -9.12
N TYR A 234 26.51 -12.61 -8.62
CA TYR A 234 25.46 -13.20 -9.43
C TYR A 234 24.99 -12.24 -10.52
N SER A 235 24.76 -12.80 -11.71
CA SER A 235 24.10 -12.08 -12.78
C SER A 235 22.66 -11.75 -12.39
N VAL A 236 22.09 -10.72 -13.00
CA VAL A 236 20.69 -10.30 -12.75
C VAL A 236 19.71 -11.46 -12.95
N PHE A 237 19.91 -12.28 -13.99
CA PHE A 237 19.07 -13.44 -14.27
C PHE A 237 19.21 -14.54 -13.21
N TYR A 238 20.44 -14.86 -12.82
CA TYR A 238 20.68 -15.89 -11.82
C TYR A 238 20.14 -15.47 -10.45
N MET A 239 20.27 -14.19 -10.07
CA MET A 239 19.67 -13.65 -8.85
C MET A 239 18.13 -13.75 -8.86
N GLY A 240 17.49 -13.48 -10.01
CA GLY A 240 16.04 -13.68 -10.17
C GLY A 240 15.63 -15.14 -9.96
N TYR A 241 16.33 -16.08 -10.61
CA TYR A 241 16.10 -17.51 -10.39
C TYR A 241 16.34 -17.94 -8.94
N PHE A 242 17.46 -17.52 -8.35
CA PHE A 242 17.84 -17.80 -6.96
C PHE A 242 16.78 -17.30 -5.96
N THR A 243 16.20 -16.12 -6.20
CA THR A 243 15.14 -15.55 -5.35
C THR A 243 13.89 -16.47 -5.32
N TYR A 244 13.49 -17.01 -6.46
CA TYR A 244 12.37 -17.95 -6.53
C TYR A 244 12.72 -19.35 -5.96
N GLN A 245 13.96 -19.84 -6.17
CA GLN A 245 14.46 -21.05 -5.49
C GLN A 245 14.34 -20.91 -3.97
N TRP A 246 14.81 -19.77 -3.46
CA TRP A 246 14.79 -19.47 -2.04
C TRP A 246 13.36 -19.49 -1.47
N GLY A 247 12.39 -18.91 -2.20
CA GLY A 247 10.98 -18.96 -1.83
C GLY A 247 10.39 -20.39 -1.78
N ILE A 248 10.75 -21.25 -2.74
CA ILE A 248 10.32 -22.67 -2.74
C ILE A 248 10.87 -23.39 -1.50
N ASN A 249 12.16 -23.25 -1.24
CA ASN A 249 12.82 -23.87 -0.08
C ASN A 249 12.21 -23.35 1.23
N ALA A 250 11.86 -22.06 1.27
CA ALA A 250 11.29 -21.43 2.46
C ALA A 250 9.90 -22.01 2.74
N CYS A 251 9.07 -22.12 1.70
CA CYS A 251 7.78 -22.78 1.77
C CYS A 251 7.90 -24.24 2.23
N GLU A 252 8.86 -25.00 1.71
CA GLU A 252 9.07 -26.38 2.12
C GLU A 252 9.48 -26.50 3.59
N ALA A 253 10.37 -25.63 4.07
CA ALA A 253 10.81 -25.62 5.46
C ALA A 253 9.67 -25.25 6.40
N MET A 254 8.97 -24.14 6.12
CA MET A 254 7.92 -23.64 7.02
C MET A 254 6.71 -24.55 7.13
N THR A 255 6.23 -25.11 6.01
CA THR A 255 5.02 -25.96 6.01
C THR A 255 5.18 -27.23 6.84
N LYS A 256 6.41 -27.63 7.19
CA LYS A 256 6.71 -28.79 8.04
C LYS A 256 6.73 -28.48 9.55
N THR A 257 6.81 -27.20 9.92
CA THR A 257 6.91 -26.76 11.32
C THR A 257 5.66 -27.08 12.13
N LYS A 258 5.78 -27.05 13.46
CA LYS A 258 4.65 -27.18 14.37
C LYS A 258 3.65 -26.03 14.21
N ALA A 259 4.14 -24.78 14.15
CA ALA A 259 3.28 -23.61 13.97
C ALA A 259 2.48 -23.65 12.66
N ALA A 260 3.04 -24.17 11.57
CA ALA A 260 2.27 -24.35 10.34
C ALA A 260 1.10 -25.34 10.53
N LYS A 261 1.30 -26.44 11.26
CA LYS A 261 0.23 -27.40 11.54
C LYS A 261 -0.85 -26.81 12.43
N GLU A 262 -0.45 -26.04 13.45
CA GLU A 262 -1.38 -25.34 14.34
C GLU A 262 -2.16 -24.25 13.59
N LEU A 263 -1.51 -23.50 12.70
CA LEU A 263 -2.14 -22.52 11.82
C LEU A 263 -3.20 -23.18 10.91
N LEU A 264 -2.89 -24.34 10.35
CA LEU A 264 -3.81 -25.08 9.48
C LEU A 264 -5.08 -25.52 10.23
N GLU A 265 -4.97 -25.89 11.50
CA GLU A 265 -6.12 -26.25 12.32
C GLU A 265 -6.85 -25.00 12.84
N MET A 266 -6.13 -23.95 13.21
CA MET A 266 -6.70 -22.69 13.66
C MET A 266 -7.59 -22.05 12.58
N ILE A 267 -7.11 -21.95 11.34
CA ILE A 267 -7.84 -21.29 10.24
C ILE A 267 -9.19 -21.96 9.93
N LYS A 268 -9.31 -23.27 10.19
CA LYS A 268 -10.54 -24.05 9.96
C LYS A 268 -11.58 -23.85 11.07
N ASN A 269 -11.13 -23.51 12.27
CA ASN A 269 -11.96 -23.55 13.49
C ASN A 269 -12.29 -22.16 14.04
N VAL A 270 -11.38 -21.19 13.87
CA VAL A 270 -11.47 -19.82 14.36
C VAL A 270 -11.92 -18.88 13.23
N GLU A 271 -12.87 -17.99 13.54
CA GLU A 271 -13.27 -16.91 12.62
C GLU A 271 -12.42 -15.67 12.89
N PHE A 272 -11.78 -15.17 11.84
CA PHE A 272 -11.07 -13.89 11.84
C PHE A 272 -11.87 -12.87 11.05
N ASP A 273 -11.75 -11.59 11.40
CA ASP A 273 -12.37 -10.50 10.64
C ASP A 273 -11.60 -10.18 9.35
N VAL A 274 -10.28 -10.44 9.34
CA VAL A 274 -9.38 -10.17 8.21
C VAL A 274 -8.10 -11.00 8.32
N ILE A 275 -7.56 -11.42 7.18
CA ILE A 275 -6.21 -11.99 7.07
C ILE A 275 -5.27 -10.95 6.47
N VAL A 276 -4.16 -10.69 7.14
CA VAL A 276 -3.11 -9.77 6.70
C VAL A 276 -1.84 -10.59 6.44
N GLN A 277 -1.35 -10.66 5.21
CA GLN A 277 -0.28 -11.59 4.86
C GLN A 277 0.85 -10.94 4.06
N ASP A 278 2.10 -11.31 4.38
CA ASP A 278 3.26 -11.03 3.53
C ASP A 278 3.11 -11.83 2.22
N ILE A 279 2.98 -11.12 1.09
CA ILE A 279 2.76 -11.68 -0.24
C ILE A 279 4.02 -11.65 -1.11
N THR A 280 5.21 -11.61 -0.49
CA THR A 280 6.48 -11.53 -1.21
C THR A 280 6.80 -12.83 -1.97
N LEU A 281 6.98 -13.98 -1.30
CA LEU A 281 7.45 -15.23 -1.93
C LEU A 281 6.85 -16.52 -1.31
N THR A 282 5.74 -16.42 -0.59
CA THR A 282 5.23 -17.47 0.31
C THR A 282 3.79 -17.90 -0.02
N GLN A 283 3.53 -18.08 -1.31
CA GLN A 283 2.23 -18.50 -1.86
C GLN A 283 1.78 -19.88 -1.37
N CYS A 284 2.66 -20.69 -0.77
CA CYS A 284 2.31 -21.98 -0.18
C CYS A 284 1.20 -21.88 0.89
N PHE A 285 1.04 -20.70 1.51
CA PHE A 285 0.01 -20.46 2.51
C PHE A 285 -1.31 -19.94 1.93
N TYR A 286 -1.41 -19.65 0.63
CA TYR A 286 -2.65 -19.09 0.05
C TYR A 286 -3.81 -20.07 0.04
N GLY A 287 -3.52 -21.38 0.10
CA GLY A 287 -4.54 -22.40 0.33
C GLY A 287 -5.31 -22.20 1.64
N LEU A 288 -4.71 -21.54 2.65
CA LEU A 288 -5.39 -21.19 3.90
C LEU A 288 -6.57 -20.25 3.66
N TRP A 289 -6.49 -19.34 2.69
CA TRP A 289 -7.57 -18.41 2.35
C TRP A 289 -8.81 -19.16 1.84
N GLU A 290 -8.60 -20.26 1.12
CA GLU A 290 -9.69 -21.08 0.59
C GLU A 290 -10.38 -21.92 1.67
N ILE A 291 -9.70 -22.29 2.74
CA ILE A 291 -10.28 -23.12 3.81
C ILE A 291 -10.63 -22.33 5.07
N ALA A 292 -10.31 -21.04 5.10
CA ALA A 292 -10.58 -20.17 6.24
C ALA A 292 -12.07 -20.13 6.59
N LYS A 293 -12.37 -20.39 7.86
CA LYS A 293 -13.72 -20.26 8.41
C LYS A 293 -14.16 -18.80 8.37
N GLY A 294 -15.41 -18.56 7.99
CA GLY A 294 -15.97 -17.21 7.84
C GLY A 294 -15.54 -16.46 6.56
N LYS A 295 -14.61 -17.01 5.76
CA LYS A 295 -14.11 -16.41 4.51
C LYS A 295 -13.69 -14.94 4.68
N PRO A 296 -12.77 -14.63 5.62
CA PRO A 296 -12.31 -13.26 5.84
C PRO A 296 -11.73 -12.64 4.56
N PRO A 297 -11.91 -11.33 4.34
CA PRO A 297 -11.23 -10.62 3.28
C PRO A 297 -9.71 -10.59 3.52
N ILE A 298 -8.94 -10.42 2.45
CA ILE A 298 -7.48 -10.54 2.48
C ILE A 298 -6.82 -9.18 2.20
N VAL A 299 -5.90 -8.79 3.07
CA VAL A 299 -4.95 -7.69 2.86
C VAL A 299 -3.56 -8.28 2.66
N GLY A 300 -2.97 -8.03 1.50
CA GLY A 300 -1.59 -8.42 1.24
C GLY A 300 -0.63 -7.25 1.53
N TYR A 301 0.58 -7.55 2.02
CA TYR A 301 1.63 -6.54 2.15
C TYR A 301 2.97 -7.01 1.58
N ILE A 302 3.76 -6.05 1.09
CA ILE A 302 5.10 -6.27 0.55
C ILE A 302 6.03 -5.29 1.28
N PRO A 303 6.83 -5.76 2.26
CA PRO A 303 7.79 -4.90 2.98
C PRO A 303 9.08 -4.67 2.19
N PHE A 304 9.16 -5.21 0.97
CA PHE A 304 10.24 -5.13 0.01
C PHE A 304 10.03 -4.01 -1.04
N GLY A 305 11.10 -3.62 -1.74
CA GLY A 305 11.11 -2.60 -2.81
C GLY A 305 10.30 -3.05 -4.03
N PRO A 306 10.23 -2.29 -5.13
CA PRO A 306 9.23 -2.54 -6.17
C PRO A 306 9.30 -3.98 -6.71
N ALA A 307 8.37 -4.82 -6.23
CA ALA A 307 8.32 -6.23 -6.51
C ALA A 307 7.95 -6.43 -8.00
N PRO A 308 8.75 -7.20 -8.77
CA PRO A 308 8.50 -7.40 -10.19
C PRO A 308 7.09 -7.93 -10.51
N TRP A 309 6.55 -8.75 -9.60
CA TRP A 309 5.25 -9.40 -9.68
C TRP A 309 4.08 -8.60 -9.10
N LEU A 310 4.29 -7.34 -8.64
CA LEU A 310 3.22 -6.51 -8.08
C LEU A 310 1.99 -6.43 -9.01
N LYS A 311 2.23 -6.39 -10.33
CA LYS A 311 1.17 -6.36 -11.36
C LYS A 311 0.18 -7.52 -11.25
N ASP A 312 0.61 -8.68 -10.76
CA ASP A 312 -0.21 -9.88 -10.66
C ASP A 312 -1.27 -9.73 -9.54
N PHE A 313 -0.99 -8.88 -8.54
CA PHE A 313 -1.90 -8.58 -7.42
C PHE A 313 -2.80 -7.37 -7.63
N ILE A 314 -2.44 -6.45 -8.52
CA ILE A 314 -3.11 -5.14 -8.63
C ILE A 314 -3.75 -4.89 -10.00
N GLY A 315 -3.40 -5.71 -11.00
CA GLY A 315 -3.78 -5.47 -12.39
C GLY A 315 -2.94 -4.38 -13.05
N GLY A 316 -2.76 -4.47 -14.36
CA GLY A 316 -1.94 -3.54 -15.15
C GLY A 316 -0.55 -4.07 -15.50
N PRO A 317 0.27 -3.29 -16.21
CA PRO A 317 1.58 -3.73 -16.68
C PRO A 317 2.70 -3.48 -15.65
N SER A 318 3.84 -4.15 -15.82
CA SER A 318 5.10 -3.67 -15.26
C SER A 318 5.51 -2.38 -15.98
N TYR A 319 6.29 -1.53 -15.31
CA TYR A 319 6.75 -0.25 -15.87
C TYR A 319 8.27 -0.22 -16.08
N PRO A 320 8.83 -1.06 -16.98
CA PRO A 320 10.26 -1.19 -17.19
C PRO A 320 10.89 0.05 -17.85
N THR A 321 10.10 1.06 -18.21
CA THR A 321 10.57 2.34 -18.74
C THR A 321 10.90 3.35 -17.65
N VAL A 322 10.43 3.15 -16.42
CA VAL A 322 10.61 4.11 -15.31
C VAL A 322 11.15 3.49 -14.04
N ARG A 323 10.82 2.22 -13.75
CA ARG A 323 11.33 1.50 -12.58
C ARG A 323 12.44 0.52 -12.99
N PRO A 324 13.59 0.53 -12.31
CA PRO A 324 14.58 -0.52 -12.51
C PRO A 324 14.01 -1.87 -12.06
N TYR A 325 14.44 -2.95 -12.71
CA TYR A 325 14.25 -4.30 -12.18
C TYR A 325 15.05 -4.42 -10.89
N THR A 326 14.47 -5.06 -9.87
CA THR A 326 14.98 -4.95 -8.50
C THR A 326 16.43 -5.40 -8.33
N HIS A 327 16.90 -6.36 -9.15
CA HIS A 327 18.28 -6.87 -9.10
C HIS A 327 19.25 -6.12 -10.04
N ALA A 328 18.75 -5.18 -10.85
CA ALA A 328 19.58 -4.44 -11.80
C ALA A 328 20.29 -3.26 -11.09
N ALA A 329 21.58 -3.10 -11.37
CA ALA A 329 22.38 -1.99 -10.82
C ALA A 329 22.19 -0.69 -11.63
N ILE A 330 20.95 -0.21 -11.72
CA ILE A 330 20.60 1.07 -12.35
C ILE A 330 19.57 1.82 -11.51
N ALA A 331 19.65 3.15 -11.49
CA ALA A 331 18.67 3.99 -10.78
C ALA A 331 17.35 4.10 -11.54
N LYS A 332 17.46 4.32 -12.86
CA LYS A 332 16.36 4.32 -13.82
C LYS A 332 16.92 4.03 -15.21
N PRO A 333 16.16 3.39 -16.10
CA PRO A 333 16.62 3.14 -17.46
C PRO A 333 16.52 4.43 -18.29
N VAL A 334 17.65 4.97 -18.74
CA VAL A 334 17.69 6.29 -19.44
C VAL A 334 17.76 6.19 -20.95
N ASP A 335 18.36 5.13 -21.49
CA ASP A 335 18.55 4.93 -22.92
C ASP A 335 17.84 3.67 -23.44
N LEU A 336 17.85 3.47 -24.76
CA LEU A 336 17.20 2.33 -25.41
C LEU A 336 17.78 1.00 -24.91
N TRP A 337 19.09 0.92 -24.66
CA TRP A 337 19.76 -0.31 -24.27
C TRP A 337 19.42 -0.73 -22.84
N GLN A 338 19.47 0.22 -21.90
CA GLN A 338 19.03 0.00 -20.53
C GLN A 338 17.55 -0.36 -20.46
N ARG A 339 16.69 0.35 -21.23
CA ARG A 339 15.26 -0.01 -21.32
C ARG A 339 15.05 -1.40 -21.88
N THR A 340 15.85 -1.82 -22.86
CA THR A 340 15.79 -3.16 -23.46
C THR A 340 16.14 -4.23 -22.43
N TRP A 341 17.30 -4.14 -21.77
CA TRP A 341 17.70 -5.09 -20.73
C TRP A 341 16.73 -5.11 -19.55
N ASN A 342 16.30 -3.94 -19.09
CA ASN A 342 15.34 -3.83 -18.01
C ASN A 342 14.03 -4.55 -18.36
N THR A 343 13.53 -4.36 -19.59
CA THR A 343 12.35 -5.07 -20.09
C THR A 343 12.58 -6.58 -20.15
N LEU A 344 13.73 -7.04 -20.64
CA LEU A 344 14.08 -8.46 -20.67
C LEU A 344 14.13 -9.09 -19.27
N TYR A 345 14.62 -8.36 -18.26
CA TYR A 345 14.62 -8.85 -16.87
C TYR A 345 13.20 -9.08 -16.35
N TYR A 346 12.28 -8.13 -16.56
CA TYR A 346 10.87 -8.33 -16.18
C TYR A 346 10.21 -9.50 -16.93
N ILE A 347 10.52 -9.69 -18.23
CA ILE A 347 10.00 -10.82 -18.99
C ILE A 347 10.52 -12.15 -18.45
N MET A 348 11.82 -12.25 -18.16
CA MET A 348 12.39 -13.48 -17.61
C MET A 348 11.87 -13.77 -16.20
N ASP A 349 11.69 -12.74 -15.38
CA ASP A 349 11.06 -12.87 -14.05
C ASP A 349 9.64 -13.44 -14.16
N ASP A 350 8.82 -12.88 -15.07
CA ASP A 350 7.47 -13.39 -15.36
C ASP A 350 7.49 -14.87 -15.75
N LEU A 351 8.43 -15.27 -16.62
CA LEU A 351 8.55 -16.66 -17.07
C LEU A 351 8.96 -17.59 -15.92
N ILE A 352 9.96 -17.22 -15.13
CA ILE A 352 10.40 -18.02 -13.98
C ILE A 352 9.26 -18.13 -12.96
N ARG A 353 8.57 -17.03 -12.67
CA ARG A 353 7.45 -17.03 -11.72
C ARG A 353 6.35 -17.99 -12.15
N HIS A 354 5.85 -17.86 -13.38
CA HIS A 354 4.64 -18.55 -13.82
C HIS A 354 4.88 -20.00 -14.23
N TYR A 355 6.05 -20.31 -14.82
CA TYR A 355 6.32 -21.65 -15.36
C TYR A 355 7.22 -22.50 -14.47
N TYR A 356 7.93 -21.90 -13.51
CA TYR A 356 8.80 -22.62 -12.60
C TYR A 356 8.34 -22.53 -11.13
N PHE A 357 8.22 -21.31 -10.60
CA PHE A 357 7.93 -21.08 -9.18
C PHE A 357 6.50 -21.46 -8.77
N LEU A 358 5.48 -20.86 -9.38
CA LEU A 358 4.08 -21.10 -9.01
C LEU A 358 3.67 -22.58 -9.11
N PRO A 359 4.03 -23.33 -10.17
CA PRO A 359 3.74 -24.77 -10.22
C PRO A 359 4.43 -25.57 -9.11
N ALA A 360 5.65 -25.19 -8.69
CA ALA A 360 6.35 -25.86 -7.59
C ALA A 360 5.68 -25.58 -6.25
N VAL A 361 5.36 -24.30 -5.99
CA VAL A 361 4.71 -23.88 -4.75
C VAL A 361 3.26 -24.36 -4.67
N GLN A 362 2.55 -24.51 -5.80
CA GLN A 362 1.22 -25.13 -5.86
C GLN A 362 1.22 -26.51 -5.21
N ARG A 363 2.19 -27.37 -5.56
CA ARG A 363 2.32 -28.71 -4.99
C ARG A 363 2.57 -28.69 -3.48
N LEU A 364 3.36 -27.71 -3.02
CA LEU A 364 3.60 -27.53 -1.58
C LEU A 364 2.34 -27.07 -0.86
N ALA A 365 1.58 -26.13 -1.45
CA ALA A 365 0.32 -25.64 -0.90
C ALA A 365 -0.72 -26.76 -0.79
N GLU A 366 -0.93 -27.54 -1.85
CA GLU A 366 -1.87 -28.68 -1.89
C GLU A 366 -1.49 -29.76 -0.89
N LYS A 367 -0.19 -30.07 -0.79
CA LYS A 367 0.32 -31.01 0.20
C LYS A 367 0.07 -30.52 1.63
N TYR A 368 0.26 -29.23 1.88
CA TYR A 368 0.06 -28.62 3.18
C TYR A 368 -1.42 -28.59 3.59
N VAL A 369 -2.33 -28.21 2.69
CA VAL A 369 -3.78 -28.20 2.98
C VAL A 369 -4.43 -29.59 2.91
N GLY A 370 -3.76 -30.56 2.28
CA GLY A 370 -4.20 -31.96 2.17
C GLY A 370 -5.18 -32.26 1.03
N HIS A 371 -5.43 -31.32 0.11
CA HIS A 371 -6.30 -31.50 -1.05
C HIS A 371 -5.91 -30.53 -2.19
N ALA A 372 -6.42 -30.79 -3.39
CA ALA A 372 -6.22 -29.89 -4.53
C ALA A 372 -6.93 -28.55 -4.28
N ILE A 373 -6.25 -27.44 -4.58
CA ILE A 373 -6.76 -26.08 -4.46
C ILE A 373 -6.82 -25.42 -5.83
N ARG A 374 -7.46 -24.24 -5.94
CA ARG A 374 -7.41 -23.48 -7.19
C ARG A 374 -5.97 -23.12 -7.56
N PRO A 375 -5.65 -22.85 -8.84
CA PRO A 375 -4.33 -22.38 -9.21
C PRO A 375 -3.94 -21.13 -8.42
N LEU A 376 -2.73 -21.12 -7.85
CA LEU A 376 -2.26 -20.01 -7.00
C LEU A 376 -2.35 -18.63 -7.68
N TYR A 377 -2.13 -18.57 -9.00
CA TYR A 377 -2.27 -17.32 -9.76
C TYR A 377 -3.71 -16.78 -9.79
N GLU A 378 -4.72 -17.65 -9.67
CA GLU A 378 -6.13 -17.24 -9.55
C GLU A 378 -6.44 -16.82 -8.12
N ILE A 379 -5.95 -17.57 -7.13
CA ILE A 379 -6.15 -17.24 -5.71
C ILE A 379 -5.58 -15.85 -5.40
N GLU A 380 -4.36 -15.54 -5.84
CA GLU A 380 -3.72 -14.23 -5.58
C GLU A 380 -4.39 -13.08 -6.35
N LYS A 381 -4.92 -13.37 -7.54
CA LYS A 381 -5.67 -12.42 -8.36
C LYS A 381 -7.10 -12.18 -7.83
N ASP A 382 -7.76 -13.15 -7.24
CA ASP A 382 -9.18 -12.96 -6.87
C ASP A 382 -9.36 -12.54 -5.41
N SER A 383 -8.49 -13.01 -4.52
CA SER A 383 -8.77 -12.96 -3.07
C SER A 383 -8.27 -11.67 -2.40
N ILE A 384 -7.25 -11.01 -2.96
CA ILE A 384 -6.62 -9.84 -2.34
C ILE A 384 -7.44 -8.57 -2.62
N ASN A 385 -7.99 -7.97 -1.56
CA ASN A 385 -8.76 -6.74 -1.60
C ASN A 385 -7.86 -5.50 -1.63
N ILE A 386 -6.85 -5.44 -0.75
CA ILE A 386 -5.88 -4.33 -0.66
C ILE A 386 -4.45 -4.87 -0.69
N VAL A 387 -3.56 -4.13 -1.34
CA VAL A 387 -2.11 -4.37 -1.32
C VAL A 387 -1.40 -3.19 -0.69
N LEU A 388 -0.69 -3.43 0.41
CA LEU A 388 0.16 -2.46 1.08
C LEU A 388 1.60 -2.61 0.58
N ILE A 389 2.19 -1.57 -0.01
CA ILE A 389 3.54 -1.63 -0.57
C ILE A 389 4.51 -0.69 0.14
N ASN A 390 5.74 -1.15 0.36
CA ASN A 390 6.79 -0.37 1.00
C ASN A 390 7.56 0.53 0.01
N SER A 391 6.85 1.27 -0.86
CA SER A 391 7.43 2.20 -1.86
C SER A 391 6.97 3.64 -1.64
N HIS A 392 7.74 4.61 -2.12
CA HIS A 392 7.36 6.03 -2.14
C HIS A 392 7.88 6.74 -3.40
N PRO A 393 7.08 7.59 -4.07
CA PRO A 393 7.48 8.30 -5.29
C PRO A 393 8.64 9.30 -5.11
N ALA A 394 8.91 9.74 -3.88
CA ALA A 394 10.08 10.59 -3.62
C ALA A 394 11.40 9.79 -3.72
N PHE A 395 11.37 8.50 -3.41
CA PHE A 395 12.56 7.64 -3.50
C PHE A 395 12.56 6.84 -4.82
N ASP A 396 11.52 6.06 -5.06
CA ASP A 396 11.33 5.30 -6.29
C ASP A 396 10.63 6.15 -7.36
N SER A 397 10.79 5.81 -8.64
CA SER A 397 9.95 6.41 -9.69
C SER A 397 8.47 6.08 -9.44
N GLY A 398 7.64 7.13 -9.39
CA GLY A 398 6.18 6.98 -9.30
C GLY A 398 5.59 6.23 -10.50
N ILE A 399 4.60 5.38 -10.24
CA ILE A 399 3.83 4.66 -11.27
C ILE A 399 2.34 4.82 -11.01
N PRO A 400 1.48 4.67 -12.03
CA PRO A 400 0.04 4.56 -11.81
C PRO A 400 -0.27 3.35 -10.93
N LEU A 401 -0.96 3.58 -9.81
CA LEU A 401 -1.44 2.55 -8.90
C LEU A 401 -2.97 2.60 -8.84
N PRO A 402 -3.66 1.44 -8.80
CA PRO A 402 -5.09 1.41 -8.56
C PRO A 402 -5.42 1.81 -7.11
N PRO A 403 -6.68 2.20 -6.82
CA PRO A 403 -7.08 2.70 -5.50
C PRO A 403 -6.86 1.71 -4.34
N ASN A 404 -6.77 0.41 -4.62
CA ASN A 404 -6.53 -0.62 -3.62
C ASN A 404 -5.04 -0.92 -3.36
N THR A 405 -4.12 -0.18 -3.97
CA THR A 405 -2.68 -0.33 -3.74
C THR A 405 -2.12 0.90 -3.07
N LEU A 406 -1.64 0.74 -1.83
CA LEU A 406 -1.32 1.87 -0.96
C LEU A 406 0.15 1.86 -0.55
N GLU A 407 0.80 3.00 -0.79
CA GLU A 407 2.21 3.24 -0.51
C GLU A 407 2.43 3.63 0.95
N ILE A 408 2.99 2.71 1.73
CA ILE A 408 3.24 2.86 3.18
C ILE A 408 4.72 2.84 3.52
N ALA A 409 5.59 3.28 2.61
CA ALA A 409 7.01 3.43 2.88
C ALA A 409 7.30 4.37 4.04
N GLY A 410 8.30 4.04 4.85
CA GLY A 410 8.61 4.73 6.11
C GLY A 410 7.85 4.19 7.31
N LEU A 411 7.08 3.09 7.15
CA LEU A 411 6.33 2.49 8.25
C LEU A 411 7.23 2.15 9.45
N ASN A 412 8.43 1.60 9.20
CA ASN A 412 9.44 1.30 10.20
C ASN A 412 10.12 2.57 10.77
N ALA A 413 10.24 3.64 9.97
CA ALA A 413 11.03 4.82 10.31
C ALA A 413 10.26 5.90 11.08
N GLN A 414 8.93 5.93 10.96
CA GLN A 414 8.09 6.98 11.54
C GLN A 414 8.17 7.04 13.07
N PRO A 415 7.99 8.23 13.70
CA PRO A 415 7.83 8.32 15.14
C PRO A 415 6.60 7.54 15.56
N ILE A 416 6.73 6.77 16.63
CA ILE A 416 5.62 6.03 17.21
C ILE A 416 5.04 6.88 18.34
N LYS A 417 3.72 7.02 18.41
CA LYS A 417 3.05 7.62 19.57
C LYS A 417 3.29 6.72 20.78
N SER A 418 3.97 7.23 21.80
CA SER A 418 4.14 6.53 23.08
C SER A 418 2.78 6.38 23.78
N ILE A 419 2.48 5.19 24.29
CA ILE A 419 1.39 5.03 25.26
C ILE A 419 1.90 5.43 26.64
N VAL A 420 1.01 5.91 27.51
CA VAL A 420 1.27 6.02 28.95
C VAL A 420 1.68 4.64 29.45
N ASP A 421 2.86 4.54 30.08
CA ASP A 421 3.50 3.30 30.57
C ASP A 421 4.30 2.47 29.54
N GLU A 422 4.46 2.92 28.28
CA GLU A 422 5.40 2.27 27.33
C GLU A 422 6.83 2.79 27.55
N VAL A 423 7.78 1.89 27.85
CA VAL A 423 9.21 2.23 27.77
C VAL A 423 9.55 2.40 26.29
N VAL A 424 9.64 3.65 25.83
CA VAL A 424 10.23 3.92 24.52
C VAL A 424 11.68 3.45 24.59
N VAL A 425 11.96 2.30 23.98
CA VAL A 425 13.31 1.72 23.92
C VAL A 425 14.21 2.74 23.26
N THR A 426 15.07 3.38 24.06
CA THR A 426 16.19 4.16 23.57
C THR A 426 17.37 3.23 23.30
N TYR A 427 18.45 3.75 22.71
CA TYR A 427 19.72 3.03 22.72
C TYR A 427 20.35 3.06 24.13
N PRO A 428 21.22 2.08 24.46
CA PRO A 428 21.90 2.01 25.75
C PRO A 428 22.68 3.27 26.13
N GLU A 429 22.81 3.52 27.43
CA GLU A 429 23.45 4.73 27.97
C GLU A 429 24.92 4.91 27.53
N ASN A 430 25.68 3.81 27.41
CA ASN A 430 27.04 3.85 26.90
C ASN A 430 27.10 4.33 25.44
N VAL A 431 26.10 3.97 24.61
CA VAL A 431 25.98 4.45 23.23
C VAL A 431 25.68 5.94 23.23
N ARG A 432 24.79 6.41 24.11
CA ARG A 432 24.48 7.84 24.26
C ARG A 432 25.73 8.64 24.62
N VAL A 433 26.43 8.26 25.67
CA VAL A 433 27.67 8.93 26.12
C VAL A 433 28.72 8.93 25.01
N PHE A 434 28.83 7.82 24.27
CA PHE A 434 29.74 7.75 23.12
C PHE A 434 29.35 8.73 22.01
N LEU A 435 28.08 8.82 21.63
CA LEU A 435 27.63 9.73 20.59
C LEU A 435 27.63 11.20 21.03
N ASP A 436 27.38 11.49 22.30
CA ASP A 436 27.43 12.85 22.85
C ASP A 436 28.84 13.45 22.78
N GLY A 437 29.89 12.62 22.96
CA GLY A 437 31.29 13.04 22.80
C GLY A 437 31.75 13.22 21.35
N ALA A 438 30.90 13.01 20.35
CA ALA A 438 31.23 13.08 18.93
C ALA A 438 31.24 14.54 18.40
N THR A 439 32.18 15.36 18.87
CA THR A 439 32.27 16.79 18.52
C THR A 439 32.54 17.05 17.04
N ASN A 440 33.22 16.14 16.34
CA ASN A 440 33.43 16.19 14.89
C ASN A 440 32.31 15.51 14.08
N GLY A 441 31.22 15.12 14.74
CA GLY A 441 30.15 14.29 14.21
C GLY A 441 30.42 12.79 14.34
N ALA A 442 29.36 12.01 14.16
CA ALA A 442 29.38 10.55 14.25
C ALA A 442 28.94 9.88 12.93
N LEU A 443 29.62 8.79 12.60
CA LEU A 443 29.28 7.87 11.52
C LEU A 443 28.67 6.60 12.13
N VAL A 444 27.52 6.16 11.63
CA VAL A 444 26.93 4.86 11.99
C VAL A 444 27.24 3.87 10.87
N ILE A 445 27.71 2.67 11.18
CA ILE A 445 27.93 1.61 10.20
C ILE A 445 27.02 0.43 10.53
N SER A 446 26.18 0.04 9.57
CA SER A 446 25.22 -1.06 9.72
C SER A 446 24.91 -1.70 8.36
N LEU A 447 25.47 -2.89 8.13
CA LEU A 447 25.31 -3.62 6.86
C LEU A 447 24.07 -4.54 6.84
N GLY A 448 23.08 -4.25 7.69
CA GLY A 448 21.82 -4.99 7.75
C GLY A 448 21.86 -6.19 8.68
N THR A 449 20.84 -7.05 8.56
CA THR A 449 20.70 -8.29 9.35
C THR A 449 21.29 -9.51 8.64
N ASN A 450 21.39 -9.44 7.32
CA ASN A 450 21.71 -10.58 6.47
C ASN A 450 23.20 -10.65 6.12
N VAL A 451 23.90 -9.50 6.04
CA VAL A 451 25.35 -9.46 5.79
C VAL A 451 26.09 -9.59 7.13
N LYS A 452 26.70 -10.75 7.36
CA LYS A 452 27.51 -11.04 8.56
C LYS A 452 28.98 -10.76 8.29
N TRP A 453 29.77 -10.50 9.34
CA TRP A 453 31.22 -10.34 9.20
C TRP A 453 31.90 -11.49 8.45
N LYS A 454 31.38 -12.72 8.59
CA LYS A 454 31.92 -13.93 7.94
C LYS A 454 31.94 -13.81 6.42
N SER A 455 30.90 -13.22 5.82
CA SER A 455 30.86 -13.01 4.38
C SER A 455 31.81 -11.90 3.93
N ILE A 456 32.10 -10.92 4.79
CA ILE A 456 33.02 -9.81 4.47
C ILE A 456 34.49 -10.24 4.59
N GLY A 457 34.81 -11.08 5.57
CA GLY A 457 36.16 -11.59 5.85
C GLY A 457 36.98 -10.67 6.78
N LEU A 458 37.78 -11.28 7.67
CA LEU A 458 38.54 -10.56 8.69
C LEU A 458 39.54 -9.54 8.12
N ASP A 459 40.16 -9.83 6.98
CA ASP A 459 41.11 -8.91 6.34
C ASP A 459 40.46 -7.59 5.91
N LYS A 460 39.21 -7.67 5.41
CA LYS A 460 38.43 -6.49 5.04
C LYS A 460 37.96 -5.73 6.28
N VAL A 461 37.51 -6.43 7.33
CA VAL A 461 37.16 -5.79 8.62
C VAL A 461 38.37 -5.04 9.18
N LYS A 462 39.56 -5.67 9.17
CA LYS A 462 40.82 -5.03 9.59
C LYS A 462 41.15 -3.79 8.75
N THR A 463 40.99 -3.89 7.43
CA THR A 463 41.19 -2.75 6.51
C THR A 463 40.24 -1.60 6.84
N VAL A 464 38.97 -1.88 7.14
CA VAL A 464 37.99 -0.88 7.55
C VAL A 464 38.41 -0.24 8.87
N ILE A 465 38.76 -1.02 9.90
CA ILE A 465 39.18 -0.47 11.19
C ILE A 465 40.44 0.41 11.04
N LEU A 466 41.41 0.00 10.22
CA LEU A 466 42.59 0.82 9.92
C LEU A 466 42.24 2.15 9.26
N ALA A 467 41.28 2.19 8.32
CA ALA A 467 40.79 3.44 7.77
C ALA A 467 40.09 4.31 8.83
N LEU A 468 39.16 3.72 9.58
CA LEU A 468 38.36 4.44 10.57
C LEU A 468 39.21 5.02 11.71
N SER A 469 40.32 4.37 12.07
CA SER A 469 41.27 4.86 13.09
C SER A 469 41.90 6.22 12.74
N LYS A 470 41.90 6.61 11.45
CA LYS A 470 42.49 7.88 10.98
C LYS A 470 41.50 9.03 11.00
N LEU A 471 40.23 8.76 11.32
CA LEU A 471 39.16 9.75 11.31
C LEU A 471 39.03 10.47 12.66
N LYS A 472 38.61 11.73 12.62
CA LYS A 472 38.31 12.52 13.84
C LYS A 472 36.88 12.29 14.35
N GLN A 473 36.02 11.72 13.51
CA GLN A 473 34.64 11.36 13.82
C GLN A 473 34.62 10.19 14.81
N ARG A 474 33.56 10.11 15.61
CA ARG A 474 33.25 8.88 16.34
C ARG A 474 32.47 7.94 15.44
N ILE A 475 32.73 6.64 15.53
CA ILE A 475 32.10 5.63 14.70
C ILE A 475 31.39 4.61 15.59
N LEU A 476 30.10 4.43 15.36
CA LEU A 476 29.33 3.36 15.95
C LEU A 476 29.08 2.29 14.89
N TRP A 477 29.66 1.11 15.05
CA TRP A 477 29.57 0.04 14.07
C TRP A 477 28.84 -1.17 14.64
N LYS A 478 27.69 -1.52 14.02
CA LYS A 478 27.07 -2.82 14.19
C LYS A 478 27.95 -3.91 13.54
N LEU A 479 28.67 -4.65 14.37
CA LEU A 479 29.58 -5.72 13.98
C LEU A 479 29.41 -6.90 14.95
N ASP A 480 28.97 -8.03 14.41
CA ASP A 480 28.59 -9.23 15.17
C ASP A 480 29.78 -10.15 15.49
N ILE A 481 30.91 -9.55 15.89
CA ILE A 481 32.10 -10.26 16.41
C ILE A 481 32.74 -9.55 17.58
N ASP A 482 33.38 -10.36 18.41
CA ASP A 482 34.42 -9.91 19.30
C ASP A 482 35.70 -9.76 18.45
N VAL A 483 36.04 -8.52 18.13
CA VAL A 483 37.11 -8.18 17.16
C VAL A 483 38.48 -8.64 17.70
N PRO A 484 39.25 -9.44 16.95
CA PRO A 484 40.50 -10.03 17.46
C PRO A 484 41.71 -9.09 17.38
N PHE A 485 41.49 -7.79 17.26
CA PHE A 485 42.52 -6.77 17.13
C PHE A 485 42.12 -5.48 17.84
N GLU A 486 43.09 -4.61 18.09
CA GLU A 486 42.89 -3.36 18.83
C GLU A 486 41.86 -2.45 18.13
N VAL A 487 40.86 -2.02 18.90
CA VAL A 487 39.80 -1.11 18.45
C VAL A 487 40.19 0.29 18.91
N PRO A 488 40.31 1.27 17.99
CA PRO A 488 40.70 2.63 18.36
C PRO A 488 39.61 3.34 19.17
N ASP A 489 40.00 4.31 20.01
CA ASP A 489 39.09 5.04 20.93
C ASP A 489 37.90 5.72 20.23
N ASN A 490 38.06 6.07 18.95
CA ASN A 490 37.02 6.69 18.16
C ASN A 490 36.01 5.69 17.57
N LEU A 491 36.17 4.38 17.79
CA LEU A 491 35.30 3.32 17.27
C LEU A 491 34.66 2.52 18.41
N MET A 492 33.33 2.40 18.38
CA MET A 492 32.55 1.51 19.24
C MET A 492 31.89 0.43 18.37
N THR A 493 32.13 -0.84 18.69
CA THR A 493 31.47 -1.98 18.05
C THR A 493 30.36 -2.55 18.91
N MET A 494 29.26 -2.99 18.27
CA MET A 494 28.13 -3.62 18.95
C MET A 494 27.55 -4.75 18.10
N LYS A 495 27.09 -5.83 18.74
CA LYS A 495 26.42 -6.93 18.03
C LYS A 495 25.06 -6.51 17.45
N TRP A 496 24.39 -5.53 18.08
CA TRP A 496 23.12 -4.98 17.62
C TRP A 496 23.00 -3.49 17.96
N ILE A 497 22.33 -2.72 17.09
CA ILE A 497 22.02 -1.31 17.30
C ILE A 497 20.54 -1.03 17.04
N MET A 498 19.94 -0.15 17.84
CA MET A 498 18.61 0.42 17.59
C MET A 498 18.76 1.54 16.55
N GLN A 499 18.89 1.16 15.28
CA GLN A 499 19.37 2.04 14.21
C GLN A 499 18.51 3.30 14.06
N LYS A 500 17.18 3.16 14.02
CA LYS A 500 16.22 4.28 13.92
C LYS A 500 16.42 5.32 15.03
N GLU A 501 16.64 4.85 16.26
CA GLU A 501 16.83 5.67 17.45
C GLU A 501 18.21 6.34 17.42
N VAL A 502 19.27 5.59 17.10
CA VAL A 502 20.64 6.09 16.94
C VAL A 502 20.71 7.17 15.86
N LEU A 503 20.06 6.96 14.72
CA LEU A 503 19.96 7.95 13.63
C LEU A 503 19.19 9.20 14.05
N SER A 504 18.50 9.21 15.18
CA SER A 504 17.87 10.42 15.73
C SER A 504 18.82 11.25 16.60
N HIS A 505 20.02 10.74 16.90
CA HIS A 505 20.99 11.45 17.74
C HIS A 505 21.59 12.64 16.99
N LYS A 506 21.59 13.82 17.62
CA LYS A 506 22.00 15.12 17.04
C LYS A 506 23.39 15.13 16.39
N ASN A 507 24.33 14.34 16.91
CA ASN A 507 25.71 14.28 16.41
C ASN A 507 25.90 13.28 15.26
N VAL A 508 24.91 12.43 14.94
CA VAL A 508 25.02 11.51 13.80
C VAL A 508 24.84 12.29 12.51
N ARG A 509 25.82 12.20 11.61
CA ARG A 509 25.87 12.99 10.37
C ARG A 509 25.80 12.15 9.10
N ALA A 510 26.16 10.87 9.17
CA ALA A 510 26.09 9.94 8.04
C ALA A 510 25.87 8.51 8.53
N ILE A 511 25.34 7.67 7.65
CA ILE A 511 25.28 6.22 7.84
C ILE A 511 25.99 5.50 6.69
N TRP A 512 26.81 4.51 7.00
CA TRP A 512 27.30 3.53 6.05
C TRP A 512 26.44 2.26 6.15
N THR A 513 25.69 1.96 5.09
CA THR A 513 24.77 0.83 5.02
C THR A 513 24.99 -0.01 3.76
N HIS A 514 24.48 -1.24 3.79
CA HIS A 514 24.38 -2.12 2.64
C HIS A 514 23.34 -1.69 1.58
N GLY A 515 22.51 -0.67 1.84
CA GLY A 515 21.51 -0.18 0.89
C GLY A 515 20.19 -0.96 0.88
N GLY A 516 19.97 -1.86 1.84
CA GLY A 516 18.66 -2.51 2.03
C GLY A 516 17.57 -1.48 2.32
N LEU A 517 16.37 -1.73 1.79
CA LEU A 517 15.29 -0.73 1.74
C LEU A 517 14.94 -0.11 3.11
N LEU A 518 14.85 -0.90 4.18
CA LEU A 518 14.44 -0.39 5.50
C LEU A 518 15.46 0.61 6.08
N SER A 519 16.76 0.27 6.04
CA SER A 519 17.82 1.18 6.47
C SER A 519 17.88 2.44 5.61
N THR A 520 17.64 2.28 4.30
CA THR A 520 17.57 3.42 3.37
C THR A 520 16.41 4.35 3.73
N GLN A 521 15.22 3.81 4.00
CA GLN A 521 14.06 4.61 4.41
C GLN A 521 14.25 5.28 5.78
N GLU A 522 14.93 4.64 6.73
CA GLU A 522 15.28 5.26 8.02
C GLU A 522 16.23 6.45 7.83
N ALA A 523 17.27 6.28 6.99
CA ALA A 523 18.20 7.35 6.66
C ALA A 523 17.50 8.54 5.98
N ILE A 524 16.63 8.25 4.99
CA ILE A 524 15.80 9.26 4.32
C ILE A 524 14.88 9.96 5.31
N TRP A 525 14.19 9.19 6.17
CA TRP A 525 13.27 9.76 7.15
C TRP A 525 13.99 10.75 8.08
N LYS A 526 15.22 10.42 8.52
CA LYS A 526 16.03 11.26 9.42
C LYS A 526 16.82 12.35 8.70
N GLY A 527 16.85 12.34 7.37
CA GLY A 527 17.62 13.32 6.60
C GLY A 527 19.14 13.12 6.69
N ILE A 528 19.59 11.88 6.88
CA ILE A 528 21.00 11.52 7.08
C ILE A 528 21.58 10.92 5.79
N PRO A 529 22.60 11.55 5.17
CA PRO A 529 23.26 11.03 3.97
C PRO A 529 23.90 9.66 4.15
N VAL A 530 24.09 8.95 3.03
CA VAL A 530 24.39 7.52 3.04
C VAL A 530 25.69 7.19 2.30
N ILE A 531 26.59 6.46 2.94
CA ILE A 531 27.59 5.65 2.23
C ILE A 531 26.95 4.28 1.99
N VAL A 532 26.88 3.82 0.74
CA VAL A 532 26.15 2.61 0.37
C VAL A 532 27.09 1.56 -0.24
N MET A 533 27.08 0.35 0.31
CA MET A 533 27.88 -0.79 -0.16
C MET A 533 26.97 -2.01 -0.40
N PRO A 534 26.39 -2.15 -1.59
CA PRO A 534 25.39 -3.18 -1.84
C PRO A 534 26.00 -4.57 -2.08
N PHE A 535 25.23 -5.59 -1.73
CA PHE A 535 25.60 -7.00 -1.89
C PHE A 535 24.62 -7.71 -2.82
N PHE A 536 23.33 -7.77 -2.49
CA PHE A 536 22.36 -8.62 -3.23
C PHE A 536 20.99 -7.96 -3.35
N MET A 537 20.13 -8.58 -4.17
CA MET A 537 18.74 -8.18 -4.38
C MET A 537 18.55 -6.68 -4.70
N ASP A 538 17.67 -6.00 -3.96
CA ASP A 538 17.28 -4.58 -4.12
C ASP A 538 18.41 -3.61 -3.79
N GLN A 539 19.42 -4.04 -3.04
CA GLN A 539 20.49 -3.17 -2.56
C GLN A 539 21.21 -2.45 -3.71
N LYS A 540 21.43 -3.16 -4.83
CA LYS A 540 22.12 -2.60 -6.00
C LYS A 540 21.31 -1.48 -6.66
N SER A 541 20.01 -1.67 -6.85
CA SER A 541 19.14 -0.64 -7.44
C SER A 541 18.97 0.54 -6.48
N ASN A 542 18.72 0.28 -5.19
CA ASN A 542 18.63 1.31 -4.15
C ASN A 542 19.91 2.17 -4.07
N ALA A 543 21.09 1.53 -4.13
CA ALA A 543 22.37 2.23 -4.11
C ALA A 543 22.50 3.22 -5.28
N GLN A 544 22.12 2.80 -6.48
CA GLN A 544 22.16 3.66 -7.66
C GLN A 544 21.14 4.81 -7.56
N ILE A 545 19.96 4.57 -6.99
CA ILE A 545 18.97 5.63 -6.73
C ILE A 545 19.52 6.68 -5.76
N LEU A 546 20.16 6.26 -4.67
CA LEU A 546 20.77 7.16 -3.68
C LEU A 546 21.89 8.03 -4.30
N VAL A 547 22.75 7.42 -5.12
CA VAL A 547 23.81 8.13 -5.85
C VAL A 547 23.22 9.10 -6.86
N ALA A 548 22.26 8.66 -7.68
CA ALA A 548 21.62 9.50 -8.70
C ALA A 548 20.87 10.70 -8.11
N LYS A 549 20.38 10.60 -6.87
CA LYS A 549 19.76 11.71 -6.12
C LYS A 549 20.79 12.59 -5.41
N GLY A 550 22.08 12.26 -5.46
CA GLY A 550 23.14 12.99 -4.77
C GLY A 550 22.98 12.98 -3.25
N VAL A 551 22.44 11.89 -2.69
CA VAL A 551 22.26 11.69 -1.24
C VAL A 551 23.12 10.57 -0.68
N GLY A 552 23.91 9.91 -1.54
CA GLY A 552 24.86 8.92 -1.09
C GLY A 552 26.03 8.65 -2.03
N ILE A 553 27.01 7.92 -1.48
CA ILE A 553 28.27 7.56 -2.13
C ILE A 553 28.36 6.04 -2.20
N TYR A 554 28.65 5.52 -3.39
CA TYR A 554 28.80 4.09 -3.61
C TYR A 554 30.20 3.60 -3.19
N LEU A 555 30.23 2.49 -2.46
CA LEU A 555 31.44 1.70 -2.21
C LEU A 555 31.26 0.29 -2.75
N ASP A 556 32.31 -0.23 -3.38
CA ASP A 556 32.37 -1.62 -3.81
C ASP A 556 33.18 -2.43 -2.79
N VAL A 557 32.56 -3.49 -2.27
CA VAL A 557 33.22 -4.40 -1.34
C VAL A 557 34.50 -4.99 -1.94
N LYS A 558 34.59 -5.22 -3.26
CA LYS A 558 35.75 -5.83 -3.94
C LYS A 558 36.96 -4.91 -3.97
N THR A 559 36.76 -3.65 -4.32
CA THR A 559 37.82 -2.63 -4.46
C THR A 559 38.01 -1.78 -3.19
N LEU A 560 37.35 -2.19 -2.09
CA LEU A 560 37.45 -1.53 -0.80
C LEU A 560 38.90 -1.46 -0.32
N SER A 561 39.36 -0.25 -0.02
CA SER A 561 40.71 0.05 0.45
C SER A 561 40.65 1.15 1.51
N THR A 562 41.77 1.39 2.19
CA THR A 562 41.83 2.48 3.18
C THR A 562 41.52 3.83 2.53
N GLN A 563 42.03 4.07 1.33
CA GLN A 563 41.89 5.31 0.58
C GLN A 563 40.45 5.54 0.13
N THR A 564 39.79 4.50 -0.41
CA THR A 564 38.40 4.64 -0.87
C THR A 564 37.43 4.89 0.29
N ILE A 565 37.67 4.29 1.46
CA ILE A 565 36.89 4.54 2.68
C ILE A 565 37.09 5.97 3.16
N LEU A 566 38.34 6.42 3.32
CA LEU A 566 38.63 7.77 3.79
C LEU A 566 38.01 8.82 2.88
N HIS A 567 38.18 8.67 1.56
CA HIS A 567 37.59 9.58 0.58
C HIS A 567 36.05 9.62 0.69
N ALA A 568 35.38 8.48 0.81
CA ALA A 568 33.93 8.44 0.95
C ALA A 568 33.44 9.11 2.24
N VAL A 569 34.15 8.92 3.36
CA VAL A 569 33.81 9.56 4.64
C VAL A 569 34.08 11.06 4.61
N GLU A 570 35.21 11.49 4.06
CA GLU A 570 35.52 12.93 3.93
C GLU A 570 34.49 13.62 3.03
N GLU A 571 34.20 13.03 1.87
CA GLU A 571 33.22 13.57 0.92
C GLU A 571 31.83 13.69 1.56
N ILE A 572 31.32 12.66 2.23
CA ILE A 572 29.97 12.71 2.82
C ILE A 572 29.86 13.70 4.01
N PHE A 573 30.95 13.91 4.76
CA PHE A 573 30.95 14.79 5.94
C PHE A 573 31.19 16.26 5.58
N TYR A 574 31.97 16.55 4.54
CA TYR A 574 32.41 17.91 4.24
C TYR A 574 31.75 18.51 2.99
N ASN A 575 31.21 17.70 2.07
CA ASN A 575 30.40 18.21 0.97
C ASN A 575 28.94 18.37 1.42
N GLU A 576 28.53 19.62 1.68
CA GLU A 576 27.19 19.94 2.19
C GLU A 576 26.06 19.56 1.22
N SER A 577 26.34 19.36 -0.07
CA SER A 577 25.33 19.00 -1.07
C SER A 577 24.58 17.72 -0.69
N TYR A 578 25.27 16.69 -0.17
CA TYR A 578 24.62 15.44 0.26
C TYR A 578 23.63 15.67 1.40
N THR A 579 24.03 16.46 2.40
CA THR A 579 23.15 16.80 3.54
C THR A 579 21.96 17.64 3.08
N LYS A 580 22.18 18.62 2.20
CA LYS A 580 21.11 19.45 1.64
C LYS A 580 20.10 18.61 0.84
N ASN A 581 20.60 17.78 -0.09
CA ASN A 581 19.78 16.92 -0.92
C ASN A 581 19.00 15.90 -0.07
N MET A 582 19.64 15.33 0.95
CA MET A 582 18.99 14.35 1.83
C MET A 582 17.92 15.01 2.71
N LYS A 583 18.13 16.23 3.19
CA LYS A 583 17.09 17.01 3.90
C LYS A 583 15.90 17.33 3.00
N GLN A 584 16.14 17.68 1.74
CA GLN A 584 15.08 17.87 0.77
C GLN A 584 14.30 16.57 0.54
N LEU A 585 15.00 15.47 0.24
CA LEU A 585 14.39 14.16 0.05
C LEU A 585 13.61 13.70 1.29
N SER A 586 14.13 13.94 2.49
CA SER A 586 13.44 13.68 3.76
C SER A 586 12.13 14.46 3.89
N SER A 587 12.15 15.73 3.50
CA SER A 587 10.96 16.58 3.52
C SER A 587 9.89 16.02 2.57
N GLU A 588 10.28 15.74 1.33
CA GLU A 588 9.38 15.16 0.31
C GLU A 588 8.85 13.78 0.72
N PHE A 589 9.69 12.95 1.36
CA PHE A 589 9.31 11.60 1.78
C PHE A 589 8.30 11.58 2.92
N ARG A 590 8.38 12.57 3.83
CA ARG A 590 7.51 12.72 5.01
C ARG A 590 6.26 13.56 4.75
N ASP A 591 6.26 14.37 3.70
CA ASP A 591 5.13 15.22 3.32
C ASP A 591 4.00 14.39 2.70
N ARG A 592 3.08 13.92 3.56
CA ARG A 592 1.95 13.06 3.18
C ARG A 592 0.69 13.46 3.94
N GLN A 593 -0.47 13.16 3.36
CA GLN A 593 -1.77 13.45 3.97
C GLN A 593 -2.03 12.58 5.22
N ILE A 594 -1.61 11.31 5.18
CA ILE A 594 -1.80 10.32 6.26
C ILE A 594 -0.45 9.65 6.53
N LEU A 595 -0.12 9.43 7.80
CA LEU A 595 1.10 8.72 8.17
C LEU A 595 1.04 7.25 7.72
N PRO A 596 2.19 6.63 7.40
CA PRO A 596 2.20 5.27 6.84
C PRO A 596 1.51 4.21 7.71
N LEU A 597 1.64 4.27 9.03
CA LEU A 597 0.98 3.30 9.93
C LEU A 597 -0.53 3.53 9.98
N ASP A 598 -0.96 4.78 10.13
CA ASP A 598 -2.38 5.14 10.16
C ASP A 598 -3.07 4.74 8.85
N LEU A 599 -2.39 4.92 7.70
CA LEU A 599 -2.90 4.47 6.41
C LEU A 599 -3.02 2.95 6.34
N ALA A 600 -2.02 2.21 6.81
CA ALA A 600 -2.05 0.75 6.84
C ALA A 600 -3.22 0.21 7.70
N ILE A 601 -3.40 0.75 8.90
CA ILE A 601 -4.49 0.39 9.81
C ILE A 601 -5.84 0.72 9.18
N TRP A 602 -6.02 1.96 8.70
CA TRP A 602 -7.25 2.37 8.02
C TRP A 602 -7.61 1.43 6.87
N SER A 603 -6.61 0.95 6.13
CA SER A 603 -6.80 0.03 5.00
C SER A 603 -7.30 -1.34 5.44
N ILE A 604 -6.76 -1.85 6.54
CA ILE A 604 -7.20 -3.11 7.14
C ILE A 604 -8.64 -2.97 7.62
N GLU A 605 -8.98 -1.91 8.36
CA GLU A 605 -10.35 -1.63 8.80
C GLU A 605 -11.31 -1.35 7.64
N TYR A 606 -10.84 -0.69 6.58
CA TYR A 606 -11.61 -0.46 5.36
C TYR A 606 -11.98 -1.79 4.70
N THR A 607 -11.04 -2.73 4.64
CA THR A 607 -11.25 -4.04 4.04
C THR A 607 -12.32 -4.84 4.79
N VAL A 608 -12.33 -4.77 6.12
CA VAL A 608 -13.40 -5.39 6.94
C VAL A 608 -14.75 -4.71 6.71
N ARG A 609 -14.79 -3.37 6.61
CA ARG A 609 -16.03 -2.62 6.31
C ARG A 609 -16.55 -2.85 4.90
N HIS A 610 -15.67 -3.23 3.97
CA HIS A 610 -15.98 -3.37 2.55
C HIS A 610 -15.38 -4.67 1.97
N PRO A 611 -15.82 -5.84 2.44
CA PRO A 611 -15.20 -7.13 2.11
C PRO A 611 -15.31 -7.47 0.61
N ASN A 612 -16.23 -6.83 -0.11
CA ASN A 612 -16.42 -7.01 -1.56
C ASN A 612 -15.39 -6.25 -2.43
N GLY A 613 -14.36 -5.63 -1.84
CA GLY A 613 -13.25 -5.05 -2.60
C GLY A 613 -13.64 -3.84 -3.45
N THR A 614 -14.34 -2.87 -2.86
CA THR A 614 -14.83 -1.66 -3.54
C THR A 614 -13.74 -0.80 -4.20
N LEU A 615 -12.48 -0.92 -3.77
CA LEU A 615 -11.33 -0.22 -4.33
C LEU A 615 -10.59 -1.03 -5.40
N VAL A 616 -10.91 -2.32 -5.57
CA VAL A 616 -10.25 -3.20 -6.53
C VAL A 616 -10.57 -2.76 -7.95
N THR A 617 -9.54 -2.56 -8.76
CA THR A 617 -9.72 -2.19 -10.16
C THR A 617 -10.25 -3.36 -10.99
N PRO A 618 -11.26 -3.15 -11.87
CA PRO A 618 -11.70 -4.17 -12.82
C PRO A 618 -10.59 -4.64 -13.78
N LEU A 619 -9.55 -3.81 -13.99
CA LEU A 619 -8.39 -4.17 -14.83
C LEU A 619 -7.71 -5.45 -14.36
N LYS A 620 -7.74 -5.72 -13.05
CA LYS A 620 -7.20 -6.93 -12.44
C LYS A 620 -7.73 -8.21 -13.10
N PHE A 621 -8.99 -8.20 -13.52
CA PHE A 621 -9.67 -9.37 -14.08
C PHE A 621 -9.45 -9.55 -15.59
N GLN A 622 -8.96 -8.54 -16.29
CA GLN A 622 -8.68 -8.60 -17.72
C GLN A 622 -7.43 -9.43 -18.03
N SER A 623 -7.37 -9.99 -19.26
CA SER A 623 -6.17 -10.63 -19.76
C SER A 623 -5.11 -9.60 -20.18
N ARG A 624 -3.83 -10.01 -20.28
CA ARG A 624 -2.75 -9.14 -20.75
C ARG A 624 -2.99 -8.62 -22.18
N ILE A 625 -3.71 -9.40 -23.01
CA ILE A 625 -4.13 -9.01 -24.36
C ILE A 625 -5.10 -7.84 -24.29
N GLN A 626 -6.14 -7.96 -23.46
CA GLN A 626 -7.17 -6.92 -23.28
C GLN A 626 -6.59 -5.64 -22.67
N GLN A 627 -5.78 -5.76 -21.61
CA GLN A 627 -5.19 -4.61 -20.92
C GLN A 627 -4.30 -3.76 -21.84
N ASN A 628 -3.64 -4.41 -22.82
CA ASN A 628 -2.74 -3.75 -23.76
C ASN A 628 -3.35 -3.56 -25.15
N LEU A 629 -4.64 -3.86 -25.32
CA LEU A 629 -5.38 -3.74 -26.59
C LEU A 629 -4.72 -4.49 -27.76
N ILE A 630 -4.02 -5.59 -27.49
CA ILE A 630 -3.26 -6.32 -28.50
C ILE A 630 -4.20 -6.90 -29.57
N ASP A 631 -5.35 -7.43 -29.14
CA ASP A 631 -6.43 -7.90 -30.00
C ASP A 631 -6.95 -6.80 -30.93
N VAL A 632 -7.14 -5.58 -30.40
CA VAL A 632 -7.58 -4.42 -31.19
C VAL A 632 -6.50 -3.99 -32.18
N TYR A 633 -5.23 -3.89 -31.77
CA TYR A 633 -4.16 -3.51 -32.69
C TYR A 633 -3.95 -4.52 -33.81
N VAL A 634 -4.02 -5.81 -33.49
CA VAL A 634 -3.95 -6.89 -34.48
C VAL A 634 -5.13 -6.80 -35.45
N PHE A 635 -6.35 -6.59 -34.95
CA PHE A 635 -7.53 -6.39 -35.79
C PHE A 635 -7.38 -5.18 -36.73
N LEU A 636 -6.94 -4.03 -36.21
CA LEU A 636 -6.72 -2.81 -37.02
C LEU A 636 -5.62 -3.02 -38.06
N PHE A 637 -4.51 -3.67 -37.69
CA PHE A 637 -3.41 -3.97 -38.60
C PHE A 637 -3.85 -4.86 -39.78
N PHE A 638 -4.61 -5.92 -39.52
CA PHE A 638 -5.16 -6.76 -40.59
C PHE A 638 -6.12 -5.99 -41.51
N ASN A 639 -6.98 -5.13 -40.95
CA ASN A 639 -7.87 -4.29 -41.76
C ASN A 639 -7.10 -3.32 -42.68
N ILE A 640 -6.04 -2.69 -42.18
CA ILE A 640 -5.16 -1.83 -42.99
C ILE A 640 -4.53 -2.61 -44.14
N ILE A 641 -4.03 -3.82 -43.88
CA ILE A 641 -3.49 -4.70 -44.93
C ILE A 641 -4.55 -5.01 -45.99
N ILE A 642 -5.77 -5.37 -45.59
CA ILE A 642 -6.87 -5.66 -46.52
C ILE A 642 -7.20 -4.43 -47.39
N ILE A 643 -7.26 -3.23 -46.80
CA ILE A 643 -7.51 -1.99 -47.55
C ILE A 643 -6.38 -1.73 -48.55
N LEU A 644 -5.12 -1.84 -48.12
CA LEU A 644 -3.95 -1.63 -49.00
C LEU A 644 -3.92 -2.64 -50.16
N LEU A 645 -4.20 -3.92 -49.88
CA LEU A 645 -4.31 -4.96 -50.91
C LEU A 645 -5.47 -4.66 -51.88
N THR A 646 -6.63 -4.24 -51.36
CA THR A 646 -7.78 -3.88 -52.19
C THR A 646 -7.47 -2.71 -53.11
N ILE A 647 -6.83 -1.66 -52.60
CA ILE A 647 -6.36 -0.52 -53.39
C ILE A 647 -5.34 -0.97 -54.45
N PHE A 648 -4.36 -1.79 -54.07
CA PHE A 648 -3.36 -2.34 -54.99
C PHE A 648 -3.99 -3.13 -56.13
N PHE A 649 -4.92 -4.05 -55.83
CA PHE A 649 -5.62 -4.83 -56.86
C PHE A 649 -6.54 -3.96 -57.72
N ALA A 650 -7.25 -2.98 -57.13
CA ALA A 650 -8.07 -2.04 -57.88
C ALA A 650 -7.23 -1.21 -58.86
N ILE A 651 -6.08 -0.68 -58.42
CA ILE A 651 -5.12 0.03 -59.29
C ILE A 651 -4.62 -0.90 -60.40
N LYS A 652 -4.24 -2.15 -60.08
CA LYS A 652 -3.79 -3.13 -61.08
C LYS A 652 -4.87 -3.41 -62.13
N ILE A 653 -6.12 -3.55 -61.70
CA ILE A 653 -7.29 -3.74 -62.58
C ILE A 653 -7.49 -2.50 -63.46
N LEU A 654 -7.47 -1.29 -62.89
CA LEU A 654 -7.61 -0.05 -63.64
C LEU A 654 -6.50 0.14 -64.68
N ILE A 655 -5.25 -0.14 -64.32
CA ILE A 655 -4.11 -0.12 -65.23
C ILE A 655 -4.30 -1.15 -66.35
N TYR A 656 -4.70 -2.39 -66.02
CA TYR A 656 -4.98 -3.42 -67.02
C TYR A 656 -6.09 -3.01 -68.00
N PHE A 657 -7.20 -2.45 -67.50
CA PHE A 657 -8.27 -1.90 -68.34
C PHE A 657 -7.79 -0.75 -69.21
N TYR A 658 -6.99 0.16 -68.67
CA TYR A 658 -6.42 1.28 -69.42
C TYR A 658 -5.49 0.80 -70.56
N TYR A 659 -4.57 -0.13 -70.28
CA TYR A 659 -3.70 -0.72 -71.29
C TYR A 659 -4.51 -1.46 -72.37
N ASN A 660 -5.47 -2.28 -71.99
CA ASN A 660 -6.35 -2.98 -72.94
C ASN A 660 -7.16 -1.99 -73.78
N HIS A 661 -7.69 -0.92 -73.19
CA HIS A 661 -8.43 0.10 -73.92
C HIS A 661 -7.55 0.82 -74.94
N ILE A 662 -6.32 1.20 -74.57
CA ILE A 662 -5.34 1.78 -75.51
C ILE A 662 -5.00 0.78 -76.62
N TYR A 663 -4.72 -0.47 -76.27
CA TYR A 663 -4.35 -1.51 -77.23
C TYR A 663 -5.48 -1.79 -78.23
N ILE A 664 -6.73 -1.92 -77.76
CA ILE A 664 -7.91 -2.09 -78.62
C ILE A 664 -8.13 -0.85 -79.50
N ARG A 665 -7.96 0.36 -78.96
CA ARG A 665 -8.09 1.60 -79.73
C ARG A 665 -7.01 1.70 -80.82
N HIS A 666 -5.78 1.29 -80.53
CA HIS A 666 -4.69 1.21 -81.51
C HIS A 666 -4.95 0.16 -82.60
N LEU A 667 -5.42 -1.03 -82.23
CA LEU A 667 -5.84 -2.08 -83.19
C LEU A 667 -7.01 -1.64 -84.09
N ASN A 668 -7.98 -0.92 -83.54
CA ASN A 668 -9.10 -0.39 -84.32
C ASN A 668 -8.65 0.73 -85.27
N PHE A 669 -7.71 1.59 -84.84
CA PHE A 669 -7.13 2.63 -85.69
C PHE A 669 -6.32 2.04 -86.86
N THR A 670 -5.49 1.01 -86.60
CA THR A 670 -4.74 0.33 -87.66
C THR A 670 -5.64 -0.42 -88.63
N LYS A 671 -6.69 -1.12 -88.16
CA LYS A 671 -7.72 -1.74 -89.02
C LYS A 671 -8.51 -0.72 -89.85
N ALA A 672 -8.82 0.45 -89.30
CA ALA A 672 -9.51 1.52 -90.02
C ALA A 672 -8.64 2.10 -91.15
N ASN A 673 -7.34 2.28 -90.91
CA ASN A 673 -6.40 2.73 -91.95
C ASN A 673 -6.19 1.67 -93.04
N SER A 674 -6.12 0.38 -92.70
CA SER A 674 -5.98 -0.70 -93.71
C SER A 674 -7.24 -0.89 -94.58
N ARG A 675 -8.42 -0.46 -94.11
CA ARG A 675 -9.67 -0.47 -94.90
C ARG A 675 -9.83 0.75 -95.80
N LYS A 676 -9.09 1.84 -95.57
CA LYS A 676 -9.05 3.01 -96.47
C LYS A 676 -8.02 2.88 -97.60
N SER A 677 -7.10 1.91 -97.50
CA SER A 677 -6.03 1.65 -98.47
C SER A 677 -6.32 0.45 -99.41
N ARG A 678 -7.54 -0.08 -99.37
CA ARG A 678 -8.11 -1.02 -100.34
C ARG A 678 -9.35 -0.37 -100.93
#